data_AF-A0A0K1P5T3-F1
#
_entry.id   AF-A0A0K1P5T3-F1
#
_cell.length_a   1.000
_cell.length_b   1.000
_cell.length_c   1.000
_cell.angle_alpha   90.00
_cell.angle_beta   90.00
_cell.angle_gamma   90.00
#
_symmetry.space_group_name_H-M   'P 1'
#
loop_
_entity.id
_entity.type
_entity.pdbx_description
1 polymer ?
#
loop_
_entity_poly.entity_id
_entity_poly.type
_entity_poly.pdbx_seq_one_letter_code
_entity_poly.pdbx_strand_id
1 'polypeptide(L)'
;MKKLVLLSSFLLSSIAFSSSFFLINNGSNSSETSSKTNNSTSDDIDNNKYLDQMNDINKNLDYIPLLSPSKIIEEFKNKNKKFADCDVKVKEFSEKTARITVKDFIGFVDINFKVNSLSGLFDIKDITQIPDYSNEGIMSAIESKNPNLKTFNKSTFQYSLKSINKFEIYAPSINATVSFNISPKSLSTLITNTIITRKIDDPYNENKIIDAVAEVNPLINMDKSLILVDKSSITYNGAVIYSNKSFDSKSRITINYKVNSITNMISNLDLGLVNSFEDKNLINDFLNKNSVLKDYYSSGYLDIKINQKKATNSSVLIKKIGTSISSNITFNYKASDISLLITKPSLSNSIEKYSKLSPNQQLKSAVMNENSYLSEFSSYNLSVSNIKYDSYNVNDTYINYSYNLSLSSYNGSKTITGKIHRPNIYSSFTTRDLGTVDWSNANQVINKIRDSNKNVNFNEIKPINVNSYNKGVVIEAKEDSFIYSNMFTITMDSKIYSADYNIKASVSENPDSERVSGGVYNNSSFLALRFAENEGWTNNGVFRFETKNPYPLAINSSTFSNINNKYLKYSFDFNTYRMRNSEKTDYGMSESWLKNYDVIDQNEIVPLSKVLNGYTGQFKKVFYGVKVKERGGFWSGYCNSSDSGTRDITAYIDYKITIDNNKIVFNFTSSWYISKGVECWNTQVYFKYSIRWVSIE
;
A
#
# COMPACT_ATOMS: atom_id res chain seq x y z
N MET A 1 15.04 -45.19 27.80
CA MET A 1 14.01 -46.17 28.22
C MET A 1 13.05 -46.43 27.07
N LYS A 2 12.73 -47.71 26.81
CA LYS A 2 11.68 -48.32 25.94
C LYS A 2 11.92 -48.21 24.42
N LYS A 3 12.47 -49.27 23.78
CA LYS A 3 11.87 -50.55 23.25
C LYS A 3 11.08 -50.30 21.94
N LEU A 4 11.53 -50.67 20.74
CA LEU A 4 11.90 -51.97 20.13
C LEU A 4 10.70 -52.81 19.70
N VAL A 5 10.45 -52.90 18.38
CA VAL A 5 10.03 -54.08 17.57
C VAL A 5 10.51 -53.78 16.12
N LEU A 6 11.58 -54.40 15.61
CA LEU A 6 11.62 -55.66 14.82
C LEU A 6 10.90 -55.57 13.46
N LEU A 7 11.67 -55.39 12.38
CA LEU A 7 11.43 -56.11 11.12
C LEU A 7 12.78 -56.54 10.54
N SER A 8 12.91 -57.84 10.42
CA SER A 8 14.10 -58.63 10.13
C SER A 8 14.29 -58.83 8.63
N SER A 9 15.55 -58.76 8.19
CA SER A 9 16.19 -59.62 7.16
C SER A 9 15.37 -60.03 5.93
N PHE A 10 15.63 -59.40 4.78
CA PHE A 10 15.59 -60.02 3.44
C PHE A 10 16.36 -59.14 2.43
N LEU A 11 17.68 -59.26 2.41
CA LEU A 11 18.54 -58.75 1.33
C LEU A 11 19.68 -59.74 1.14
N LEU A 12 19.35 -60.88 0.53
CA LEU A 12 20.27 -61.82 -0.13
C LEU A 12 19.41 -62.86 -0.88
N SER A 13 19.83 -63.16 -2.11
CA SER A 13 19.37 -64.22 -3.04
C SER A 13 18.16 -63.95 -3.96
N SER A 14 18.46 -63.74 -5.24
CA SER A 14 17.97 -64.59 -6.34
C SER A 14 19.00 -64.62 -7.49
N ILE A 15 20.18 -65.16 -7.17
CA ILE A 15 20.95 -65.94 -8.15
C ILE A 15 20.38 -67.35 -8.01
N ALA A 16 19.61 -67.80 -9.00
CA ALA A 16 19.23 -69.20 -9.11
C ALA A 16 20.19 -69.86 -10.11
N PHE A 17 21.20 -70.54 -9.55
CA PHE A 17 21.76 -71.74 -10.15
C PHE A 17 20.64 -72.78 -10.29
N SER A 18 20.46 -73.33 -11.48
CA SER A 18 19.98 -74.70 -11.65
C SER A 18 21.03 -75.49 -12.43
N SER A 19 22.15 -75.76 -11.78
CA SER A 19 22.99 -76.90 -12.09
C SER A 19 22.52 -78.07 -11.22
N SER A 20 21.72 -78.96 -11.79
CA SER A 20 21.59 -80.31 -11.27
C SER A 20 22.26 -81.26 -12.25
N PHE A 21 23.26 -81.94 -11.72
CA PHE A 21 23.88 -83.13 -12.26
C PHE A 21 22.83 -84.12 -12.76
N PHE A 22 22.94 -84.53 -14.02
CA PHE A 22 22.77 -85.92 -14.41
C PHE A 22 24.03 -86.34 -15.15
N LEU A 23 24.94 -86.97 -14.43
CA LEU A 23 25.97 -87.83 -15.01
C LEU A 23 25.34 -89.20 -15.25
N ILE A 24 25.42 -89.62 -16.51
CA ILE A 24 25.45 -91.00 -17.03
C ILE A 24 24.12 -91.77 -17.06
N ASN A 25 23.61 -91.98 -18.27
CA ASN A 25 23.59 -93.35 -18.79
C ASN A 25 23.74 -93.38 -20.32
N ASN A 26 24.99 -93.62 -20.76
CA ASN A 26 25.24 -94.34 -22.00
C ASN A 26 24.60 -95.71 -21.83
N GLY A 27 23.42 -95.89 -22.41
CA GLY A 27 22.82 -97.21 -22.63
C GLY A 27 23.59 -97.96 -23.70
N SER A 28 24.83 -98.34 -23.40
CA SER A 28 25.41 -99.58 -23.90
C SER A 28 24.70 -100.71 -23.17
N ASN A 29 23.71 -101.33 -23.81
CA ASN A 29 23.20 -102.61 -23.37
C ASN A 29 24.26 -103.67 -23.67
N SER A 30 25.19 -103.86 -22.72
CA SER A 30 25.90 -105.12 -22.54
C SER A 30 25.11 -105.94 -21.53
N SER A 31 24.38 -106.94 -22.03
CA SER A 31 23.87 -108.05 -21.23
C SER A 31 24.69 -109.28 -21.61
N GLU A 32 25.76 -109.55 -20.88
CA GLU A 32 26.22 -110.93 -20.65
C GLU A 32 25.61 -111.34 -19.30
N THR A 33 24.89 -112.44 -19.16
CA THR A 33 25.44 -113.77 -19.38
C THR A 33 24.30 -114.78 -19.54
N SER A 34 24.33 -115.57 -20.60
CA SER A 34 24.18 -117.02 -20.45
C SER A 34 24.91 -117.70 -21.61
N SER A 35 25.99 -118.39 -21.26
CA SER A 35 26.69 -119.32 -22.13
C SER A 35 25.77 -120.51 -22.43
N LYS A 36 25.28 -120.60 -23.66
CA LYS A 36 25.08 -121.88 -24.33
C LYS A 36 25.55 -121.76 -25.77
N THR A 37 26.67 -122.41 -26.01
CA THR A 37 27.12 -122.96 -27.28
C THR A 37 25.94 -123.50 -28.09
N ASN A 38 25.81 -123.09 -29.34
CA ASN A 38 25.60 -124.01 -30.46
C ASN A 38 25.86 -123.32 -31.80
N ASN A 39 26.79 -123.91 -32.54
CA ASN A 39 27.05 -123.69 -33.96
C ASN A 39 25.80 -123.95 -34.80
N SER A 40 25.55 -123.10 -35.80
CA SER A 40 25.18 -123.43 -37.19
C SER A 40 24.85 -122.12 -37.90
N THR A 41 25.82 -121.55 -38.62
CA THR A 41 25.90 -121.54 -40.10
C THR A 41 24.79 -120.79 -40.83
N SER A 42 25.30 -119.77 -41.54
CA SER A 42 24.97 -119.29 -42.88
C SER A 42 23.86 -118.24 -43.06
N ASP A 43 24.33 -117.14 -43.66
CA ASP A 43 23.65 -116.27 -44.62
C ASP A 43 22.79 -115.13 -44.07
N ASP A 44 23.44 -114.00 -43.76
CA ASP A 44 23.31 -112.78 -44.58
C ASP A 44 24.29 -111.70 -44.07
N ILE A 45 25.33 -111.45 -44.87
CA ILE A 45 26.20 -110.28 -44.72
C ILE A 45 25.41 -109.08 -45.22
N ASP A 46 24.63 -108.46 -44.34
CA ASP A 46 23.99 -107.19 -44.65
C ASP A 46 24.96 -106.05 -44.34
N ASN A 47 25.53 -105.53 -45.43
CA ASN A 47 26.43 -104.39 -45.48
C ASN A 47 25.80 -103.19 -44.76
N ASN A 48 26.35 -102.80 -43.60
CA ASN A 48 26.20 -101.43 -43.12
C ASN A 48 26.86 -100.48 -44.13
N LYS A 49 26.08 -99.95 -45.07
CA LYS A 49 26.56 -99.04 -46.10
C LYS A 49 26.77 -97.66 -45.48
N TYR A 50 28.04 -97.27 -45.35
CA TYR A 50 28.43 -95.92 -44.95
C TYR A 50 28.16 -94.94 -46.10
N LEU A 51 27.29 -93.96 -45.88
CA LEU A 51 26.83 -93.02 -46.91
C LEU A 51 27.98 -92.15 -47.45
N ASP A 52 28.94 -91.80 -46.60
CA ASP A 52 30.11 -90.97 -46.90
C ASP A 52 31.19 -91.71 -47.71
N GLN A 53 31.18 -93.05 -47.71
CA GLN A 53 32.13 -93.91 -48.42
C GLN A 53 31.66 -94.30 -49.83
N MET A 54 30.46 -93.87 -50.23
CA MET A 54 29.92 -94.11 -51.57
C MET A 54 30.46 -93.08 -52.59
N ASN A 55 31.36 -93.53 -53.47
CA ASN A 55 31.98 -92.68 -54.49
C ASN A 55 31.02 -92.24 -55.62
N ASP A 56 29.87 -92.89 -55.76
CA ASP A 56 28.88 -92.69 -56.82
C ASP A 56 27.70 -91.79 -56.38
N ILE A 57 27.79 -91.12 -55.22
CA ILE A 57 26.81 -90.09 -54.82
C ILE A 57 27.17 -88.76 -55.47
N ASN A 58 26.24 -88.21 -56.24
CA ASN A 58 26.37 -86.85 -56.76
C ASN A 58 26.17 -85.85 -55.61
N LYS A 59 27.27 -85.19 -55.23
CA LYS A 59 27.30 -84.18 -54.17
C LYS A 59 26.96 -82.77 -54.66
N ASN A 60 26.86 -82.52 -55.97
CA ASN A 60 26.45 -81.23 -56.50
C ASN A 60 25.02 -81.33 -57.08
N LEU A 61 24.06 -80.66 -56.45
CA LEU A 61 22.67 -80.64 -56.91
C LEU A 61 22.40 -79.57 -57.98
N ASP A 62 23.44 -78.84 -58.41
CA ASP A 62 23.34 -77.69 -59.31
C ASP A 62 22.43 -76.60 -58.72
N TYR A 63 21.45 -76.13 -59.49
CA TYR A 63 20.57 -75.04 -59.08
C TYR A 63 19.30 -75.58 -58.41
N ILE A 64 19.01 -75.09 -57.21
CA ILE A 64 17.75 -75.38 -56.50
C ILE A 64 16.87 -74.13 -56.56
N PRO A 65 15.64 -74.21 -57.10
CA PRO A 65 14.78 -73.04 -57.31
C PRO A 65 14.22 -72.45 -56.00
N LEU A 66 14.09 -73.25 -54.94
CA LEU A 66 13.52 -72.85 -53.65
C LEU A 66 14.34 -73.45 -52.52
N LEU A 67 14.83 -72.61 -51.61
CA LEU A 67 15.68 -72.99 -50.50
C LEU A 67 14.84 -73.59 -49.36
N SER A 68 14.53 -74.88 -49.46
CA SER A 68 13.76 -75.63 -48.45
C SER A 68 14.24 -77.08 -48.33
N PRO A 69 14.10 -77.74 -47.16
CA PRO A 69 14.50 -79.13 -46.99
C PRO A 69 13.85 -80.08 -48.00
N SER A 70 12.56 -79.91 -48.29
CA SER A 70 11.82 -80.76 -49.24
C SER A 70 12.37 -80.67 -50.66
N LYS A 71 12.74 -79.46 -51.12
CA LYS A 71 13.33 -79.26 -52.46
C LYS A 71 14.77 -79.73 -52.55
N ILE A 72 15.54 -79.59 -51.48
CA ILE A 72 16.88 -80.19 -51.38
C ILE A 72 16.78 -81.72 -51.47
N ILE A 73 15.81 -82.33 -50.79
CA ILE A 73 15.56 -83.78 -50.84
C ILE A 73 15.12 -84.22 -52.25
N GLU A 74 14.19 -83.48 -52.86
CA GLU A 74 13.69 -83.76 -54.22
C GLU A 74 14.85 -83.76 -55.24
N GLU A 75 15.67 -82.70 -55.26
CA GLU A 75 16.81 -82.62 -56.17
C GLU A 75 17.89 -83.66 -55.86
N PHE A 76 18.13 -83.96 -54.59
CA PHE A 76 19.04 -85.05 -54.19
C PHE A 76 18.58 -86.39 -54.75
N LYS A 77 17.29 -86.71 -54.63
CA LYS A 77 16.70 -87.96 -55.17
C LYS A 77 16.70 -87.99 -56.70
N ASN A 78 16.43 -86.86 -57.34
CA ASN A 78 16.47 -86.73 -58.81
C ASN A 78 17.87 -87.01 -59.37
N LYS A 79 18.90 -86.44 -58.75
CA LYS A 79 20.31 -86.64 -59.14
C LYS A 79 20.86 -88.00 -58.72
N ASN A 80 20.33 -88.58 -57.65
CA ASN A 80 20.76 -89.87 -57.09
C ASN A 80 19.58 -90.86 -57.08
N LYS A 81 19.15 -91.31 -58.26
CA LYS A 81 17.94 -92.17 -58.44
C LYS A 81 17.91 -93.42 -57.55
N LYS A 82 19.07 -93.93 -57.13
CA LYS A 82 19.19 -95.05 -56.18
C LYS A 82 18.57 -94.77 -54.80
N PHE A 83 18.31 -93.51 -54.45
CA PHE A 83 17.66 -93.10 -53.20
C PHE A 83 16.23 -92.60 -53.41
N ALA A 84 15.63 -92.79 -54.60
CA ALA A 84 14.29 -92.29 -54.93
C ALA A 84 13.23 -92.75 -53.90
N ASP A 85 13.28 -94.03 -53.52
CA ASP A 85 12.33 -94.66 -52.59
C ASP A 85 12.80 -94.62 -51.11
N CYS A 86 13.99 -94.10 -50.84
CA CYS A 86 14.54 -94.03 -49.47
C CYS A 86 13.97 -92.82 -48.70
N ASP A 87 13.88 -92.92 -47.38
CA ASP A 87 13.59 -91.78 -46.51
C ASP A 87 14.86 -90.92 -46.35
N VAL A 88 14.84 -89.72 -46.92
CA VAL A 88 15.98 -88.79 -46.97
C VAL A 88 15.64 -87.59 -46.09
N LYS A 89 16.54 -87.23 -45.17
CA LYS A 89 16.37 -86.09 -44.25
C LYS A 89 17.53 -85.12 -44.36
N VAL A 90 17.23 -83.83 -44.27
CA VAL A 90 18.22 -82.77 -44.12
C VAL A 90 18.47 -82.54 -42.63
N LYS A 91 19.69 -82.78 -42.16
CA LYS A 91 20.10 -82.50 -40.78
C LYS A 91 20.34 -81.01 -40.55
N GLU A 92 21.05 -80.38 -41.48
CA GLU A 92 21.42 -78.97 -41.45
C GLU A 92 21.60 -78.49 -42.89
N PHE A 93 21.27 -77.24 -43.19
CA PHE A 93 21.54 -76.64 -44.51
C PHE A 93 21.90 -75.15 -44.42
N SER A 94 22.63 -74.63 -45.40
CA SER A 94 23.04 -73.23 -45.57
C SER A 94 22.59 -72.71 -46.94
N GLU A 95 23.03 -71.52 -47.37
CA GLU A 95 22.69 -71.00 -48.70
C GLU A 95 23.33 -71.78 -49.86
N LYS A 96 24.35 -72.60 -49.57
CA LYS A 96 25.13 -73.30 -50.61
C LYS A 96 25.33 -74.77 -50.33
N THR A 97 25.06 -75.25 -49.12
CA THR A 97 25.36 -76.62 -48.70
C THR A 97 24.22 -77.23 -47.89
N ALA A 98 24.10 -78.56 -47.90
CA ALA A 98 23.23 -79.27 -46.96
C ALA A 98 23.87 -80.59 -46.53
N ARG A 99 23.59 -80.99 -45.30
CA ARG A 99 23.98 -82.27 -44.73
C ARG A 99 22.79 -83.22 -44.76
N ILE A 100 22.89 -84.26 -45.57
CA ILE A 100 21.82 -85.23 -45.80
C ILE A 100 22.11 -86.55 -45.09
N THR A 101 21.06 -87.14 -44.52
CA THR A 101 21.04 -88.54 -44.05
C THR A 101 20.00 -89.33 -44.82
N VAL A 102 20.28 -90.60 -45.09
CA VAL A 102 19.37 -91.53 -45.76
C VAL A 102 19.08 -92.68 -44.81
N LYS A 103 17.81 -93.04 -44.63
CA LYS A 103 17.39 -94.19 -43.82
C LYS A 103 18.05 -95.47 -44.33
N ASP A 104 18.45 -96.34 -43.41
CA ASP A 104 19.18 -97.60 -43.67
C ASP A 104 20.65 -97.43 -44.11
N PHE A 105 21.19 -96.20 -44.04
CA PHE A 105 22.61 -95.89 -44.20
C PHE A 105 23.18 -95.25 -42.94
N ILE A 106 24.44 -95.55 -42.63
CA ILE A 106 25.18 -94.94 -41.51
C ILE A 106 25.96 -93.73 -42.03
N GLY A 107 25.92 -92.61 -41.30
CA GLY A 107 26.68 -91.39 -41.64
C GLY A 107 25.84 -90.30 -42.30
N PHE A 108 26.50 -89.34 -42.92
CA PHE A 108 25.89 -88.20 -43.62
C PHE A 108 26.69 -87.85 -44.86
N VAL A 109 26.04 -87.19 -45.83
CA VAL A 109 26.72 -86.63 -47.00
C VAL A 109 26.51 -85.13 -47.04
N ASP A 110 27.60 -84.39 -47.18
CA ASP A 110 27.56 -82.96 -47.42
C ASP A 110 27.45 -82.73 -48.94
N ILE A 111 26.37 -82.05 -49.33
CA ILE A 111 26.06 -81.70 -50.70
C ILE A 111 26.16 -80.19 -50.90
N ASN A 112 26.44 -79.77 -52.13
CA ASN A 112 26.55 -78.38 -52.55
C ASN A 112 25.48 -78.07 -53.60
N PHE A 113 25.01 -76.83 -53.63
CA PHE A 113 24.04 -76.34 -54.59
C PHE A 113 24.14 -74.81 -54.76
N LYS A 114 23.44 -74.28 -55.75
CA LYS A 114 23.28 -72.86 -56.03
C LYS A 114 21.82 -72.47 -55.85
N VAL A 115 21.58 -71.38 -55.13
CA VAL A 115 20.28 -70.70 -55.07
C VAL A 115 20.46 -69.24 -55.43
N ASN A 116 19.42 -68.60 -55.93
CA ASN A 116 19.41 -67.17 -56.25
C ASN A 116 18.52 -66.34 -55.30
N SER A 117 17.80 -66.99 -54.38
CA SER A 117 16.89 -66.32 -53.46
C SER A 117 16.76 -67.11 -52.15
N LEU A 118 16.29 -66.42 -51.10
CA LEU A 118 15.87 -67.04 -49.84
C LEU A 118 14.39 -67.50 -49.88
N SER A 119 13.79 -67.56 -51.07
CA SER A 119 12.41 -68.05 -51.24
C SER A 119 12.34 -69.53 -50.85
N GLY A 120 11.32 -69.92 -50.07
CA GLY A 120 11.19 -71.25 -49.47
C GLY A 120 11.80 -71.38 -48.06
N LEU A 121 12.66 -70.44 -47.65
CA LEU A 121 13.14 -70.36 -46.26
C LEU A 121 12.19 -69.52 -45.38
N PHE A 122 11.55 -68.52 -45.97
CA PHE A 122 10.65 -67.58 -45.32
C PHE A 122 9.28 -67.54 -46.01
N ASP A 123 8.33 -68.34 -45.52
CA ASP A 123 6.96 -68.38 -46.02
C ASP A 123 6.10 -67.25 -45.43
N ILE A 124 6.39 -66.84 -44.19
CA ILE A 124 5.69 -65.79 -43.45
C ILE A 124 6.63 -64.62 -43.22
N LYS A 125 6.34 -63.49 -43.89
CA LYS A 125 7.09 -62.23 -43.76
C LYS A 125 6.46 -61.25 -42.77
N ASP A 126 5.19 -61.44 -42.43
CA ASP A 126 4.52 -60.67 -41.38
C ASP A 126 4.63 -61.41 -40.05
N ILE A 127 5.53 -60.94 -39.21
CA ILE A 127 5.80 -61.56 -37.91
C ILE A 127 4.87 -60.96 -36.84
N THR A 128 4.12 -59.91 -37.18
CA THR A 128 3.18 -59.21 -36.30
C THR A 128 3.88 -58.72 -35.02
N GLN A 129 3.31 -58.99 -33.85
CA GLN A 129 3.76 -58.43 -32.58
C GLN A 129 5.01 -59.10 -32.03
N ILE A 130 6.04 -58.30 -31.80
CA ILE A 130 7.30 -58.73 -31.20
C ILE A 130 7.36 -58.24 -29.74
N PRO A 131 7.59 -59.13 -28.77
CA PRO A 131 7.72 -58.76 -27.36
C PRO A 131 9.12 -58.20 -27.00
N ASP A 132 10.17 -58.65 -27.71
CA ASP A 132 11.55 -58.23 -27.52
C ASP A 132 12.17 -57.78 -28.85
N TYR A 133 12.55 -56.49 -28.92
CA TYR A 133 13.12 -55.84 -30.09
C TYR A 133 14.64 -56.01 -30.24
N SER A 134 15.26 -56.91 -29.48
CA SER A 134 16.62 -57.37 -29.74
C SER A 134 16.69 -58.17 -31.06
N ASN A 135 17.86 -58.21 -31.71
CA ASN A 135 18.05 -59.02 -32.92
C ASN A 135 17.72 -60.51 -32.67
N GLU A 136 18.08 -61.04 -31.51
CA GLU A 136 17.79 -62.41 -31.09
C GLU A 136 16.30 -62.65 -30.86
N GLY A 137 15.61 -61.70 -30.22
CA GLY A 137 14.17 -61.75 -29.98
C GLY A 137 13.36 -61.71 -31.27
N ILE A 138 13.69 -60.79 -32.18
CA ILE A 138 13.05 -60.69 -33.51
C ILE A 138 13.35 -61.95 -34.32
N MET A 139 14.59 -62.45 -34.32
CA MET A 139 14.95 -63.65 -35.06
C MET A 139 14.25 -64.91 -34.53
N SER A 140 14.12 -65.04 -33.22
CA SER A 140 13.37 -66.13 -32.59
C SER A 140 11.89 -66.10 -33.00
N ALA A 141 11.30 -64.91 -33.11
CA ALA A 141 9.93 -64.75 -33.60
C ALA A 141 9.80 -65.13 -35.09
N ILE A 142 10.75 -64.73 -35.94
CA ILE A 142 10.82 -65.14 -37.35
C ILE A 142 10.91 -66.67 -37.48
N GLU A 143 11.78 -67.31 -36.69
CA GLU A 143 11.97 -68.77 -36.68
C GLU A 143 10.72 -69.52 -36.19
N SER A 144 9.99 -68.95 -35.23
CA SER A 144 8.73 -69.54 -34.76
C SER A 144 7.65 -69.61 -35.86
N LYS A 145 7.66 -68.65 -36.78
CA LYS A 145 6.71 -68.55 -37.90
C LYS A 145 7.18 -69.27 -39.16
N ASN A 146 8.49 -69.51 -39.29
CA ASN A 146 9.11 -70.11 -40.47
C ASN A 146 9.91 -71.36 -40.08
N PRO A 147 9.27 -72.55 -39.99
CA PRO A 147 9.88 -73.76 -39.45
C PRO A 147 11.15 -74.22 -40.17
N ASN A 148 11.29 -73.91 -41.47
CA ASN A 148 12.45 -74.26 -42.28
C ASN A 148 13.75 -73.59 -41.77
N LEU A 149 13.66 -72.51 -40.99
CA LEU A 149 14.82 -71.87 -40.36
C LEU A 149 15.44 -72.68 -39.22
N LYS A 150 14.70 -73.63 -38.63
CA LYS A 150 15.19 -74.40 -37.47
C LYS A 150 16.41 -75.25 -37.81
N THR A 151 16.45 -75.80 -39.02
CA THR A 151 17.55 -76.62 -39.53
C THR A 151 18.48 -75.83 -40.46
N PHE A 152 18.27 -74.51 -40.60
CA PHE A 152 19.10 -73.64 -41.40
C PHE A 152 20.25 -73.05 -40.56
N ASN A 153 21.45 -73.03 -41.13
CA ASN A 153 22.62 -72.41 -40.53
C ASN A 153 22.58 -70.89 -40.71
N LYS A 154 22.19 -70.20 -39.65
CA LYS A 154 21.98 -68.74 -39.59
C LYS A 154 23.28 -67.91 -39.46
N SER A 155 24.45 -68.56 -39.35
CA SER A 155 25.72 -67.87 -39.01
C SER A 155 26.19 -66.86 -40.06
N THR A 156 25.73 -67.02 -41.29
CA THR A 156 26.08 -66.17 -42.44
C THR A 156 25.16 -64.98 -42.62
N PHE A 157 24.02 -64.93 -41.91
CA PHE A 157 23.06 -63.85 -42.03
C PHE A 157 23.51 -62.59 -41.31
N GLN A 158 23.24 -61.45 -41.94
CA GLN A 158 23.35 -60.13 -41.34
C GLN A 158 21.96 -59.60 -41.05
N TYR A 159 21.76 -59.13 -39.82
CA TYR A 159 20.49 -58.64 -39.32
C TYR A 159 20.52 -57.13 -39.18
N SER A 160 19.46 -56.45 -39.62
CA SER A 160 19.34 -55.02 -39.36
C SER A 160 17.89 -54.59 -39.16
N LEU A 161 17.66 -53.80 -38.12
CA LEU A 161 16.41 -53.08 -37.94
C LEU A 161 16.46 -51.82 -38.82
N LYS A 162 15.58 -51.71 -39.82
CA LYS A 162 15.51 -50.53 -40.71
C LYS A 162 14.57 -49.46 -40.21
N SER A 163 13.50 -49.87 -39.54
CA SER A 163 12.55 -48.99 -38.87
C SER A 163 11.88 -49.79 -37.74
N ILE A 164 11.10 -49.12 -36.90
CA ILE A 164 10.37 -49.78 -35.82
C ILE A 164 9.40 -50.85 -36.34
N ASN A 165 8.97 -50.76 -37.60
CA ASN A 165 8.05 -51.72 -38.20
C ASN A 165 8.70 -52.65 -39.24
N LYS A 166 10.03 -52.58 -39.42
CA LYS A 166 10.73 -53.31 -40.49
C LYS A 166 12.08 -53.86 -40.04
N PHE A 167 12.22 -55.18 -40.15
CA PHE A 167 13.47 -55.90 -39.92
C PHE A 167 13.95 -56.53 -41.22
N GLU A 168 15.25 -56.53 -41.47
CA GLU A 168 15.85 -57.09 -42.67
C GLU A 168 16.90 -58.15 -42.34
N ILE A 169 16.82 -59.26 -43.06
CA ILE A 169 17.83 -60.30 -43.10
C ILE A 169 18.51 -60.23 -44.46
N TYR A 170 19.82 -60.02 -44.44
CA TYR A 170 20.67 -60.04 -45.62
C TYR A 170 21.53 -61.31 -45.62
N ALA A 171 21.52 -62.04 -46.73
CA ALA A 171 22.36 -63.20 -46.97
C ALA A 171 23.48 -62.83 -47.97
N PRO A 172 24.70 -62.53 -47.48
CA PRO A 172 25.81 -62.08 -48.33
C PRO A 172 26.21 -63.11 -49.39
N SER A 173 26.12 -64.40 -49.03
CA SER A 173 26.51 -65.53 -49.87
C SER A 173 25.81 -65.58 -51.23
N ILE A 174 24.60 -65.01 -51.32
CA ILE A 174 23.74 -65.01 -52.52
C ILE A 174 23.22 -63.61 -52.85
N ASN A 175 23.71 -62.56 -52.16
CA ASN A 175 23.31 -61.17 -52.32
C ASN A 175 21.79 -60.96 -52.31
N ALA A 176 21.10 -61.53 -51.32
CA ALA A 176 19.65 -61.45 -51.19
C ALA A 176 19.22 -60.84 -49.86
N THR A 177 18.23 -59.93 -49.89
CA THR A 177 17.64 -59.33 -48.69
C THR A 177 16.17 -59.70 -48.59
N VAL A 178 15.74 -60.11 -47.39
CA VAL A 178 14.33 -60.33 -47.06
C VAL A 178 13.92 -59.35 -45.98
N SER A 179 12.83 -58.64 -46.24
CA SER A 179 12.21 -57.73 -45.28
C SER A 179 11.04 -58.40 -44.58
N PHE A 180 10.96 -58.18 -43.27
CA PHE A 180 9.90 -58.64 -42.39
C PHE A 180 9.14 -57.44 -41.85
N ASN A 181 7.80 -57.52 -41.92
CA ASN A 181 6.93 -56.59 -41.22
C ASN A 181 6.84 -57.05 -39.76
N ILE A 182 7.17 -56.13 -38.86
CA ILE A 182 7.12 -56.35 -37.41
C ILE A 182 6.34 -55.20 -36.77
N SER A 183 5.79 -55.42 -35.59
CA SER A 183 5.22 -54.36 -34.76
C SER A 183 5.54 -54.62 -33.29
N PRO A 184 5.69 -53.58 -32.46
CA PRO A 184 5.93 -53.79 -31.04
C PRO A 184 4.66 -54.20 -30.35
N LYS A 185 4.79 -55.17 -29.44
CA LYS A 185 3.68 -55.65 -28.62
C LYS A 185 3.11 -54.53 -27.73
N SER A 186 3.98 -53.66 -27.20
CA SER A 186 3.61 -52.52 -26.37
C SER A 186 4.70 -51.44 -26.40
N LEU A 187 4.40 -50.26 -25.85
CA LEU A 187 5.37 -49.19 -25.70
C LEU A 187 6.56 -49.61 -24.81
N SER A 188 6.34 -50.50 -23.84
CA SER A 188 7.40 -51.00 -22.95
C SER A 188 8.42 -51.88 -23.68
N THR A 189 8.08 -52.39 -24.86
CA THR A 189 9.04 -53.07 -25.74
C THR A 189 10.03 -52.08 -26.36
N LEU A 190 9.62 -50.83 -26.59
CA LEU A 190 10.47 -49.78 -27.17
C LEU A 190 11.18 -48.93 -26.11
N ILE A 191 10.59 -48.80 -24.92
CA ILE A 191 11.07 -47.96 -23.82
C ILE A 191 11.50 -48.86 -22.66
N THR A 192 12.78 -49.21 -22.67
CA THR A 192 13.41 -50.07 -21.67
C THR A 192 13.99 -49.26 -20.50
N ASN A 193 14.36 -48.00 -20.74
CA ASN A 193 14.87 -47.07 -19.74
C ASN A 193 13.84 -45.96 -19.46
N THR A 194 13.25 -45.99 -18.26
CA THR A 194 12.28 -44.96 -17.83
C THR A 194 12.94 -43.83 -17.04
N ILE A 195 14.21 -43.96 -16.65
CA ILE A 195 14.95 -42.94 -15.91
C ILE A 195 15.81 -42.14 -16.88
N ILE A 196 15.47 -40.86 -17.05
CA ILE A 196 16.23 -39.90 -17.84
C ILE A 196 17.31 -39.30 -16.94
N THR A 197 18.57 -39.51 -17.32
CA THR A 197 19.74 -39.07 -16.54
C THR A 197 20.02 -37.57 -16.71
N ARG A 198 19.72 -37.03 -17.89
CA ARG A 198 19.83 -35.60 -18.20
C ARG A 198 18.74 -34.79 -17.50
N LYS A 199 19.08 -33.54 -17.14
CA LYS A 199 18.10 -32.60 -16.60
C LYS A 199 17.29 -31.91 -17.72
N ILE A 200 15.99 -31.72 -17.50
CA ILE A 200 15.07 -31.07 -18.44
C ILE A 200 15.03 -29.57 -18.18
N ASP A 201 15.32 -28.77 -19.21
CA ASP A 201 15.35 -27.31 -19.12
C ASP A 201 13.98 -26.65 -19.24
N ASP A 202 13.02 -27.29 -19.90
CA ASP A 202 11.67 -26.77 -20.03
C ASP A 202 10.70 -27.97 -19.96
N PRO A 203 10.20 -28.30 -18.76
CA PRO A 203 9.31 -29.44 -18.57
C PRO A 203 7.93 -29.20 -19.21
N TYR A 204 7.58 -27.97 -19.59
CA TYR A 204 6.31 -27.68 -20.27
C TYR A 204 6.39 -27.93 -21.79
N ASN A 205 7.60 -28.12 -22.32
CA ASN A 205 7.83 -28.44 -23.72
C ASN A 205 7.98 -29.96 -23.92
N GLU A 206 6.93 -30.56 -24.49
CA GLU A 206 6.84 -32.00 -24.75
C GLU A 206 8.01 -32.52 -25.60
N ASN A 207 8.48 -31.74 -26.58
CA ASN A 207 9.59 -32.16 -27.44
C ASN A 207 10.89 -32.31 -26.66
N LYS A 208 11.15 -31.46 -25.65
CA LYS A 208 12.33 -31.62 -24.79
C LYS A 208 12.29 -32.91 -23.99
N ILE A 209 11.10 -33.31 -23.55
CA ILE A 209 10.89 -34.58 -22.83
C ILE A 209 11.08 -35.75 -23.80
N ILE A 210 10.47 -35.70 -24.98
CA ILE A 210 10.58 -36.74 -26.03
C ILE A 210 12.04 -36.93 -26.46
N ASP A 211 12.77 -35.83 -26.69
CA ASP A 211 14.17 -35.86 -27.05
C ASP A 211 15.02 -36.54 -25.97
N ALA A 212 14.76 -36.22 -24.70
CA ALA A 212 15.46 -36.83 -23.58
C ALA A 212 15.11 -38.32 -23.39
N VAL A 213 13.88 -38.75 -23.71
CA VAL A 213 13.49 -40.17 -23.74
C VAL A 213 14.23 -40.91 -24.85
N ALA A 214 14.30 -40.32 -26.05
CA ALA A 214 14.96 -40.92 -27.21
C ALA A 214 16.47 -41.07 -27.02
N GLU A 215 17.09 -40.17 -26.25
CA GLU A 215 18.52 -40.23 -25.90
C GLU A 215 18.87 -41.50 -25.11
N VAL A 216 18.00 -41.92 -24.18
CA VAL A 216 18.22 -43.13 -23.35
C VAL A 216 17.54 -44.39 -23.89
N ASN A 217 16.70 -44.26 -24.92
CA ASN A 217 16.01 -45.36 -25.61
C ASN A 217 16.28 -45.29 -27.13
N PRO A 218 17.36 -45.92 -27.64
CA PRO A 218 17.79 -45.78 -29.03
C PRO A 218 16.74 -46.15 -30.08
N LEU A 219 15.84 -47.10 -29.77
CA LEU A 219 14.76 -47.51 -30.66
C LEU A 219 13.78 -46.37 -30.92
N ILE A 220 13.47 -45.54 -29.92
CA ILE A 220 12.59 -44.38 -30.06
C ILE A 220 13.22 -43.31 -30.96
N ASN A 221 14.56 -43.22 -31.00
CA ASN A 221 15.24 -42.27 -31.87
C ASN A 221 15.04 -42.56 -33.37
N MET A 222 14.62 -43.78 -33.74
CA MET A 222 14.26 -44.11 -35.11
C MET A 222 12.96 -43.45 -35.57
N ASP A 223 12.01 -43.23 -34.66
CA ASP A 223 10.77 -42.49 -34.92
C ASP A 223 10.20 -41.93 -33.61
N LYS A 224 10.59 -40.70 -33.29
CA LYS A 224 10.11 -39.98 -32.10
C LYS A 224 8.61 -39.68 -32.16
N SER A 225 8.02 -39.66 -33.35
CA SER A 225 6.60 -39.32 -33.54
C SER A 225 5.66 -40.38 -32.97
N LEU A 226 6.18 -41.57 -32.62
CA LEU A 226 5.38 -42.63 -32.00
C LEU A 226 4.90 -42.30 -30.59
N ILE A 227 5.61 -41.42 -29.89
CA ILE A 227 5.29 -41.08 -28.49
C ILE A 227 4.77 -39.66 -28.36
N LEU A 228 3.81 -39.50 -27.47
CA LEU A 228 3.29 -38.22 -27.02
C LEU A 228 3.43 -38.14 -25.51
N VAL A 229 3.55 -36.91 -25.00
CA VAL A 229 3.54 -36.62 -23.57
C VAL A 229 2.11 -36.30 -23.14
N ASP A 230 1.67 -36.86 -22.02
CA ASP A 230 0.43 -36.46 -21.39
C ASP A 230 0.67 -35.18 -20.58
N LYS A 231 0.30 -34.02 -21.14
CA LYS A 231 0.47 -32.70 -20.51
C LYS A 231 -0.07 -32.62 -19.08
N SER A 232 -1.13 -33.35 -18.79
CA SER A 232 -1.76 -33.33 -17.46
C SER A 232 -0.97 -34.09 -16.39
N SER A 233 0.00 -34.89 -16.82
CA SER A 233 0.84 -35.74 -15.95
C SER A 233 2.24 -35.20 -15.71
N ILE A 234 2.57 -34.04 -16.27
CA ILE A 234 3.91 -33.42 -16.14
C ILE A 234 4.10 -32.94 -14.69
N THR A 235 5.10 -33.49 -14.02
CA THR A 235 5.50 -33.18 -12.64
C THR A 235 6.95 -32.67 -12.61
N TYR A 236 7.44 -32.31 -11.40
CA TYR A 236 8.84 -31.89 -11.23
C TYR A 236 9.84 -33.04 -11.39
N ASN A 237 9.37 -34.28 -11.31
CA ASN A 237 10.17 -35.50 -11.33
C ASN A 237 9.83 -36.47 -12.47
N GLY A 238 8.91 -36.14 -13.36
CA GLY A 238 8.51 -37.06 -14.43
C GLY A 238 7.32 -36.60 -15.25
N ALA A 239 6.93 -37.46 -16.18
CA ALA A 239 5.72 -37.33 -16.97
C ALA A 239 5.24 -38.72 -17.40
N VAL A 240 3.99 -38.84 -17.83
CA VAL A 240 3.49 -40.02 -18.51
C VAL A 240 3.59 -39.80 -20.02
N ILE A 241 4.16 -40.76 -20.72
CA ILE A 241 4.15 -40.83 -22.18
C ILE A 241 3.25 -41.96 -22.66
N TYR A 242 2.68 -41.82 -23.84
CA TYR A 242 1.82 -42.81 -24.46
C TYR A 242 2.04 -42.85 -25.97
N SER A 243 1.68 -43.97 -26.58
CA SER A 243 1.76 -44.12 -28.04
C SER A 243 0.57 -43.46 -28.74
N ASN A 244 0.84 -42.80 -29.87
CA ASN A 244 -0.20 -42.30 -30.79
C ASN A 244 -0.58 -43.33 -31.89
N LYS A 245 0.09 -44.47 -31.94
CA LYS A 245 -0.24 -45.60 -32.81
C LYS A 245 -0.99 -46.68 -32.02
N SER A 246 -1.79 -47.49 -32.72
CA SER A 246 -2.45 -48.65 -32.13
C SER A 246 -1.43 -49.73 -31.80
N PHE A 247 -1.03 -49.80 -30.53
CA PHE A 247 -0.56 -51.03 -29.90
C PHE A 247 -1.75 -51.64 -29.15
N ASP A 248 -1.83 -52.98 -29.05
CA ASP A 248 -2.98 -53.70 -28.47
C ASP A 248 -3.38 -53.22 -27.07
N SER A 249 -2.44 -52.59 -26.36
CA SER A 249 -2.71 -51.78 -25.19
C SER A 249 -2.22 -50.35 -25.45
N LYS A 250 -3.07 -49.33 -25.24
CA LYS A 250 -2.62 -47.93 -25.10
C LYS A 250 -1.70 -47.87 -23.88
N SER A 251 -0.43 -48.15 -24.10
CA SER A 251 0.56 -48.37 -23.07
C SER A 251 1.09 -47.01 -22.64
N ARG A 252 0.65 -46.59 -21.46
CA ARG A 252 1.17 -45.42 -20.75
C ARG A 252 2.39 -45.84 -19.95
N ILE A 253 3.46 -45.06 -20.03
CA ILE A 253 4.68 -45.29 -19.27
C ILE A 253 5.03 -44.01 -18.53
N THR A 254 5.30 -44.13 -17.23
CA THR A 254 5.87 -43.04 -16.46
C THR A 254 7.36 -42.99 -16.69
N ILE A 255 7.84 -41.85 -17.17
CA ILE A 255 9.26 -41.52 -17.26
C ILE A 255 9.63 -40.61 -16.09
N ASN A 256 10.80 -40.83 -15.52
CA ASN A 256 11.34 -40.06 -14.41
C ASN A 256 12.48 -39.18 -14.90
N TYR A 257 12.46 -37.90 -14.56
CA TYR A 257 13.51 -36.94 -14.89
C TYR A 257 13.73 -35.96 -13.75
N LYS A 258 14.71 -35.07 -13.90
CA LYS A 258 14.90 -33.92 -13.00
C LYS A 258 14.82 -32.63 -13.81
N VAL A 259 14.07 -31.65 -13.35
CA VAL A 259 14.11 -30.30 -13.95
C VAL A 259 15.43 -29.62 -13.58
N ASN A 260 16.02 -28.88 -14.52
CA ASN A 260 17.37 -28.34 -14.37
C ASN A 260 17.51 -27.31 -13.23
N SER A 261 16.55 -26.39 -13.13
CA SER A 261 16.50 -25.35 -12.10
C SER A 261 15.06 -25.09 -11.64
N ILE A 262 14.91 -24.40 -10.51
CA ILE A 262 13.60 -23.94 -10.00
C ILE A 262 12.94 -22.97 -10.99
N THR A 263 13.73 -22.11 -11.63
CA THR A 263 13.22 -21.13 -12.61
C THR A 263 12.53 -21.81 -13.80
N ASN A 264 13.01 -22.98 -14.20
CA ASN A 264 12.47 -23.74 -15.33
C ASN A 264 11.12 -24.40 -15.00
N MET A 265 10.73 -24.45 -13.72
CA MET A 265 9.41 -24.92 -13.29
C MET A 265 8.33 -23.83 -13.39
N ILE A 266 8.71 -22.62 -13.82
CA ILE A 266 7.83 -21.46 -13.90
C ILE A 266 7.54 -21.17 -15.38
N SER A 267 6.30 -21.43 -15.79
CA SER A 267 5.81 -21.18 -17.14
C SER A 267 5.17 -19.80 -17.30
N ASN A 268 4.68 -19.20 -16.22
CA ASN A 268 3.98 -17.92 -16.27
C ASN A 268 4.30 -17.02 -15.07
N LEU A 269 4.69 -15.79 -15.36
CA LEU A 269 4.99 -14.74 -14.39
C LEU A 269 3.87 -13.70 -14.27
N ASP A 270 2.81 -13.78 -15.08
CA ASP A 270 1.65 -12.91 -14.98
C ASP A 270 0.47 -13.67 -14.35
N LEU A 271 0.06 -13.23 -13.16
CA LEU A 271 -1.09 -13.83 -12.46
C LEU A 271 -2.43 -13.31 -13.00
N GLY A 272 -2.42 -12.19 -13.72
CA GLY A 272 -3.63 -11.48 -14.14
C GLY A 272 -4.23 -10.69 -12.98
N LEU A 273 -5.52 -10.89 -12.71
CA LEU A 273 -6.23 -10.19 -11.64
C LEU A 273 -6.10 -10.93 -10.31
N VAL A 274 -5.71 -10.21 -9.25
CA VAL A 274 -5.65 -10.73 -7.88
C VAL A 274 -6.71 -10.10 -7.01
N ASN A 275 -7.31 -10.89 -6.13
CA ASN A 275 -8.37 -10.46 -5.20
C ASN A 275 -7.87 -10.22 -3.77
N SER A 276 -6.58 -10.46 -3.51
CA SER A 276 -5.98 -10.31 -2.17
C SER A 276 -4.48 -10.13 -2.26
N PHE A 277 -3.92 -9.31 -1.36
CA PHE A 277 -2.49 -9.09 -1.16
C PHE A 277 -1.91 -9.90 0.03
N GLU A 278 -2.69 -10.83 0.59
CA GLU A 278 -2.19 -11.76 1.59
C GLU A 278 -1.19 -12.73 0.96
N ASP A 279 -0.07 -12.98 1.66
CA ASP A 279 1.03 -13.78 1.13
C ASP A 279 0.57 -15.17 0.67
N LYS A 280 -0.29 -15.81 1.47
CA LYS A 280 -0.85 -17.13 1.15
C LYS A 280 -1.63 -17.12 -0.17
N ASN A 281 -2.42 -16.07 -0.43
CA ASN A 281 -3.24 -15.99 -1.63
C ASN A 281 -2.39 -15.71 -2.86
N LEU A 282 -1.43 -14.76 -2.76
CA LEU A 282 -0.49 -14.48 -3.85
C LEU A 282 0.37 -15.71 -4.19
N ILE A 283 0.86 -16.44 -3.18
CA ILE A 283 1.61 -17.69 -3.39
C ILE A 283 0.73 -18.73 -4.07
N ASN A 284 -0.52 -18.90 -3.63
CA ASN A 284 -1.45 -19.85 -4.24
C ASN A 284 -1.74 -19.51 -5.71
N ASP A 285 -1.98 -18.23 -6.03
CA ASP A 285 -2.20 -17.77 -7.40
C ASP A 285 -0.96 -18.00 -8.27
N PHE A 286 0.23 -17.71 -7.73
CA PHE A 286 1.51 -17.99 -8.40
C PHE A 286 1.73 -19.50 -8.65
N LEU A 287 1.42 -20.35 -7.69
CA LEU A 287 1.50 -21.81 -7.84
C LEU A 287 0.45 -22.34 -8.84
N ASN A 288 -0.78 -21.81 -8.82
CA ASN A 288 -1.84 -22.22 -9.73
C ASN A 288 -1.52 -21.95 -11.20
N LYS A 289 -0.73 -20.90 -11.49
CA LYS A 289 -0.22 -20.61 -12.83
C LYS A 289 0.96 -21.50 -13.25
N ASN A 290 1.59 -22.19 -12.31
CA ASN A 290 2.84 -22.92 -12.50
C ASN A 290 2.73 -24.35 -11.92
N SER A 291 2.07 -25.26 -12.65
CA SER A 291 1.70 -26.60 -12.16
C SER A 291 2.89 -27.44 -11.69
N VAL A 292 4.02 -27.41 -12.41
CA VAL A 292 5.23 -28.18 -12.05
C VAL A 292 5.84 -27.66 -10.74
N LEU A 293 5.85 -26.34 -10.55
CA LEU A 293 6.31 -25.73 -9.30
C LEU A 293 5.36 -26.07 -8.14
N LYS A 294 4.04 -26.03 -8.39
CA LYS A 294 3.01 -26.39 -7.42
C LYS A 294 3.16 -27.81 -6.92
N ASP A 295 3.36 -28.76 -7.83
CA ASP A 295 3.61 -30.16 -7.50
C ASP A 295 4.87 -30.34 -6.63
N TYR A 296 5.96 -29.63 -6.97
CA TYR A 296 7.18 -29.69 -6.16
C TYR A 296 7.02 -29.08 -4.76
N TYR A 297 6.24 -28.00 -4.65
CA TYR A 297 5.89 -27.38 -3.38
C TYR A 297 5.00 -28.28 -2.53
N SER A 298 3.95 -28.88 -3.11
CA SER A 298 3.04 -29.81 -2.44
C SER A 298 3.73 -31.07 -1.91
N SER A 299 4.87 -31.45 -2.51
CA SER A 299 5.71 -32.55 -2.05
C SER A 299 6.57 -32.23 -0.81
N GLY A 300 6.50 -30.99 -0.29
CA GLY A 300 7.19 -30.58 0.94
C GLY A 300 8.68 -30.33 0.77
N TYR A 301 9.17 -30.11 -0.45
CA TYR A 301 10.59 -29.89 -0.75
C TYR A 301 10.96 -28.42 -0.99
N LEU A 302 9.98 -27.53 -1.09
CA LEU A 302 10.18 -26.11 -1.32
C LEU A 302 9.58 -25.27 -0.19
N ASP A 303 10.28 -24.20 0.19
CA ASP A 303 9.76 -23.09 0.98
C ASP A 303 9.59 -21.88 0.05
N ILE A 304 8.40 -21.30 -0.01
CA ILE A 304 8.07 -20.15 -0.85
C ILE A 304 7.59 -19.04 0.06
N LYS A 305 8.23 -17.87 -0.03
CA LYS A 305 7.87 -16.69 0.75
C LYS A 305 7.82 -15.46 -0.13
N ILE A 306 6.82 -14.62 0.06
CA ILE A 306 6.83 -13.27 -0.53
C ILE A 306 7.95 -12.48 0.15
N ASN A 307 8.88 -11.92 -0.64
CA ASN A 307 9.97 -11.09 -0.12
C ASN A 307 9.69 -9.58 -0.31
N GLN A 308 8.87 -9.21 -1.31
CA GLN A 308 8.46 -7.85 -1.59
C GLN A 308 7.05 -7.83 -2.18
N LYS A 309 6.21 -6.92 -1.67
CA LYS A 309 4.86 -6.67 -2.17
C LYS A 309 4.74 -5.26 -2.71
N LYS A 310 4.28 -5.14 -3.95
CA LYS A 310 3.96 -3.87 -4.62
C LYS A 310 2.56 -3.90 -5.22
N ALA A 311 2.09 -2.77 -5.73
CA ALA A 311 0.73 -2.65 -6.25
C ALA A 311 0.50 -3.44 -7.56
N THR A 312 1.53 -3.59 -8.40
CA THR A 312 1.44 -4.21 -9.73
C THR A 312 2.37 -5.41 -9.92
N ASN A 313 3.24 -5.68 -8.95
CA ASN A 313 4.08 -6.87 -8.95
C ASN A 313 4.44 -7.27 -7.51
N SER A 314 4.93 -8.48 -7.36
CA SER A 314 5.58 -8.94 -6.13
C SER A 314 6.76 -9.81 -6.52
N SER A 315 7.63 -10.07 -5.56
CA SER A 315 8.63 -11.11 -5.71
C SER A 315 8.49 -12.19 -4.64
N VAL A 316 8.82 -13.41 -5.05
CA VAL A 316 8.90 -14.59 -4.19
C VAL A 316 10.34 -15.06 -4.12
N LEU A 317 10.73 -15.44 -2.92
CA LEU A 317 11.93 -16.23 -2.67
C LEU A 317 11.52 -17.69 -2.57
N ILE A 318 12.00 -18.51 -3.51
CA ILE A 318 11.79 -19.95 -3.53
C ILE A 318 13.08 -20.60 -3.05
N LYS A 319 13.03 -21.39 -1.97
CA LYS A 319 14.16 -22.13 -1.42
C LYS A 319 13.88 -23.61 -1.47
N LYS A 320 14.88 -24.40 -1.86
CA LYS A 320 14.81 -25.86 -1.72
C LYS A 320 15.23 -26.26 -0.31
N ILE A 321 14.33 -26.93 0.41
CA ILE A 321 14.52 -27.30 1.81
C ILE A 321 15.74 -28.22 1.97
N GLY A 322 16.55 -27.95 2.98
CA GLY A 322 17.79 -28.69 3.26
C GLY A 322 18.95 -28.38 2.31
N THR A 323 18.86 -27.32 1.49
CA THR A 323 19.93 -26.91 0.57
C THR A 323 20.13 -25.39 0.57
N SER A 324 21.24 -24.92 0.00
CA SER A 324 21.49 -23.49 -0.26
C SER A 324 20.84 -22.98 -1.57
N ILE A 325 20.20 -23.87 -2.34
CA ILE A 325 19.62 -23.52 -3.63
C ILE A 325 18.38 -22.66 -3.41
N SER A 326 18.41 -21.45 -3.99
CA SER A 326 17.30 -20.51 -3.93
C SER A 326 17.19 -19.69 -5.19
N SER A 327 16.02 -19.11 -5.43
CA SER A 327 15.78 -18.22 -6.56
C SER A 327 14.78 -17.13 -6.16
N ASN A 328 15.08 -15.89 -6.53
CA ASN A 328 14.15 -14.78 -6.42
C ASN A 328 13.45 -14.59 -7.76
N ILE A 329 12.12 -14.61 -7.75
CA ILE A 329 11.30 -14.49 -8.95
C ILE A 329 10.33 -13.33 -8.75
N THR A 330 10.28 -12.44 -9.74
CA THR A 330 9.27 -11.36 -9.77
C THR A 330 8.13 -11.79 -10.67
N PHE A 331 6.90 -11.63 -10.18
CA PHE A 331 5.68 -11.89 -10.94
C PHE A 331 4.79 -10.65 -10.91
N ASN A 332 4.07 -10.44 -12.00
CA ASN A 332 3.20 -9.30 -12.23
C ASN A 332 1.74 -9.68 -11.97
N TYR A 333 0.96 -8.69 -11.57
CA TYR A 333 -0.49 -8.82 -11.42
C TYR A 333 -1.15 -7.45 -11.40
N LYS A 334 -2.47 -7.45 -11.36
CA LYS A 334 -3.28 -6.25 -11.15
C LYS A 334 -4.35 -6.53 -10.10
N ALA A 335 -4.49 -5.66 -9.11
CA ALA A 335 -5.60 -5.77 -8.17
C ALA A 335 -6.94 -5.68 -8.92
N SER A 336 -7.89 -6.57 -8.59
CA SER A 336 -9.20 -6.62 -9.25
C SER A 336 -10.06 -5.38 -8.98
N ASP A 337 -9.86 -4.73 -7.83
CA ASP A 337 -10.59 -3.55 -7.37
C ASP A 337 -9.67 -2.58 -6.61
N ILE A 338 -9.93 -1.28 -6.70
CA ILE A 338 -9.15 -0.23 -6.00
C ILE A 338 -9.16 -0.43 -4.47
N SER A 339 -10.23 -1.00 -3.91
CA SER A 339 -10.34 -1.24 -2.47
C SER A 339 -9.22 -2.10 -1.90
N LEU A 340 -8.62 -2.97 -2.71
CA LEU A 340 -7.47 -3.79 -2.31
C LEU A 340 -6.17 -2.98 -2.18
N LEU A 341 -6.07 -1.85 -2.90
CA LEU A 341 -4.94 -0.93 -2.83
C LEU A 341 -5.06 0.04 -1.63
N ILE A 342 -6.25 0.13 -1.03
CA ILE A 342 -6.58 1.05 0.06
C ILE A 342 -6.70 0.25 1.36
N THR A 343 -5.57 0.08 2.04
CA THR A 343 -5.49 -0.62 3.33
C THR A 343 -6.04 0.22 4.49
N LYS A 344 -6.06 1.55 4.34
CA LYS A 344 -6.57 2.52 5.32
C LYS A 344 -7.60 3.45 4.68
N PRO A 345 -8.89 3.06 4.64
CA PRO A 345 -9.95 3.91 4.13
C PRO A 345 -10.29 5.06 5.09
N SER A 346 -10.01 4.92 6.39
CA SER A 346 -10.09 6.03 7.35
C SER A 346 -8.68 6.56 7.60
N LEU A 347 -8.44 7.80 7.17
CA LEU A 347 -7.17 8.48 7.33
C LEU A 347 -6.98 8.88 8.79
N SER A 348 -5.80 8.58 9.32
CA SER A 348 -5.42 8.85 10.71
C SER A 348 -4.89 10.27 10.90
N ASN A 349 -4.26 10.83 9.87
CA ASN A 349 -3.71 12.18 9.89
C ASN A 349 -4.76 13.18 9.39
N SER A 350 -4.90 14.29 10.13
CA SER A 350 -5.74 15.40 9.70
C SER A 350 -5.05 16.26 8.65
N ILE A 351 -5.82 16.82 7.72
CA ILE A 351 -5.32 17.82 6.77
C ILE A 351 -5.33 19.19 7.44
N GLU A 352 -4.19 19.86 7.47
CA GLU A 352 -4.06 21.26 7.90
C GLU A 352 -4.19 22.22 6.70
N LYS A 353 -4.65 23.45 6.96
CA LYS A 353 -4.80 24.51 5.95
C LYS A 353 -5.59 24.03 4.73
N TYR A 354 -6.73 23.41 4.98
CA TYR A 354 -7.58 22.86 3.93
C TYR A 354 -8.18 23.99 3.08
N SER A 355 -8.05 23.87 1.76
CA SER A 355 -8.55 24.84 0.79
C SER A 355 -9.66 24.25 -0.07
N LYS A 356 -10.84 24.88 -0.03
CA LYS A 356 -11.95 24.58 -0.93
C LYS A 356 -11.67 24.89 -2.41
N LEU A 357 -10.63 25.67 -2.71
CA LEU A 357 -10.25 25.97 -4.09
C LEU A 357 -9.50 24.79 -4.75
N SER A 358 -8.82 23.96 -3.95
CA SER A 358 -8.00 22.84 -4.44
C SER A 358 -8.18 21.56 -3.60
N PRO A 359 -9.41 21.12 -3.29
CA PRO A 359 -9.66 20.05 -2.34
C PRO A 359 -9.12 18.71 -2.84
N ASN A 360 -9.24 18.44 -4.15
CA ASN A 360 -8.82 17.17 -4.74
C ASN A 360 -7.33 16.89 -4.55
N GLN A 361 -6.47 17.90 -4.70
CA GLN A 361 -5.02 17.71 -4.55
C GLN A 361 -4.65 17.35 -3.11
N GLN A 362 -5.23 18.05 -2.13
CA GLN A 362 -4.96 17.79 -0.71
C GLN A 362 -5.49 16.41 -0.28
N LEU A 363 -6.69 16.02 -0.73
CA LEU A 363 -7.28 14.71 -0.44
C LEU A 363 -6.48 13.57 -1.08
N LYS A 364 -6.04 13.72 -2.33
CA LYS A 364 -5.16 12.75 -3.02
C LYS A 364 -3.84 12.56 -2.27
N SER A 365 -3.18 13.65 -1.91
CA SER A 365 -1.92 13.58 -1.15
C SER A 365 -2.11 12.90 0.20
N ALA A 366 -3.19 13.21 0.93
CA ALA A 366 -3.48 12.60 2.21
C ALA A 366 -3.68 11.08 2.11
N VAL A 367 -4.49 10.61 1.15
CA VAL A 367 -4.73 9.17 0.99
C VAL A 367 -3.50 8.41 0.49
N MET A 368 -2.70 9.00 -0.40
CA MET A 368 -1.46 8.39 -0.89
C MET A 368 -0.39 8.25 0.21
N ASN A 369 -0.31 9.23 1.14
CA ASN A 369 0.65 9.18 2.24
C ASN A 369 0.35 8.05 3.24
N GLU A 370 -0.91 7.66 3.41
CA GLU A 370 -1.30 6.61 4.36
C GLU A 370 -1.44 5.21 3.74
N ASN A 371 -1.56 5.13 2.41
CA ASN A 371 -1.75 3.88 1.67
C ASN A 371 -0.56 3.62 0.74
N SER A 372 0.37 2.78 1.18
CA SER A 372 1.64 2.53 0.47
C SER A 372 1.47 2.06 -0.97
N TYR A 373 0.47 1.22 -1.27
CA TYR A 373 0.24 0.77 -2.65
C TYR A 373 -0.18 1.90 -3.58
N LEU A 374 -0.87 2.93 -3.07
CA LEU A 374 -1.24 4.08 -3.89
C LEU A 374 -0.06 4.97 -4.25
N SER A 375 1.03 4.94 -3.47
CA SER A 375 2.23 5.73 -3.72
C SER A 375 2.98 5.34 -5.01
N GLU A 376 2.69 4.15 -5.56
CA GLU A 376 3.25 3.68 -6.82
C GLU A 376 2.54 4.25 -8.06
N PHE A 377 1.41 4.95 -7.86
CA PHE A 377 0.64 5.57 -8.94
C PHE A 377 0.81 7.09 -8.94
N SER A 378 0.64 7.71 -10.11
CA SER A 378 0.56 9.16 -10.19
C SER A 378 -0.77 9.67 -9.59
N SER A 379 -0.71 10.77 -8.85
CA SER A 379 -1.90 11.44 -8.31
C SER A 379 -2.88 11.91 -9.40
N TYR A 380 -2.40 12.06 -10.64
CA TYR A 380 -3.25 12.35 -11.80
C TYR A 380 -4.22 11.22 -12.11
N ASN A 381 -3.83 9.96 -11.90
CA ASN A 381 -4.67 8.80 -12.17
C ASN A 381 -5.79 8.60 -11.13
N LEU A 382 -5.67 9.24 -9.97
CA LEU A 382 -6.69 9.22 -8.92
C LEU A 382 -7.80 10.23 -9.26
N SER A 383 -9.05 9.88 -8.99
CA SER A 383 -10.19 10.78 -9.09
C SER A 383 -10.95 10.81 -7.77
N VAL A 384 -11.26 12.03 -7.32
CA VAL A 384 -11.99 12.32 -6.10
C VAL A 384 -13.36 12.84 -6.50
N SER A 385 -14.41 12.25 -5.94
CA SER A 385 -15.81 12.61 -6.20
C SER A 385 -16.63 12.58 -4.92
N ASN A 386 -17.80 13.21 -4.94
CA ASN A 386 -18.77 13.18 -3.83
C ASN A 386 -18.18 13.60 -2.47
N ILE A 387 -17.39 14.68 -2.45
CA ILE A 387 -16.84 15.21 -1.21
C ILE A 387 -17.99 15.73 -0.34
N LYS A 388 -18.07 15.22 0.89
CA LYS A 388 -19.04 15.62 1.92
C LYS A 388 -18.29 16.01 3.19
N TYR A 389 -18.85 16.98 3.91
CA TYR A 389 -18.35 17.44 5.20
C TYR A 389 -19.48 17.32 6.21
N ASP A 390 -19.15 16.91 7.43
CA ASP A 390 -20.10 16.96 8.54
C ASP A 390 -20.43 18.43 8.87
N SER A 391 -21.59 18.68 9.48
CA SER A 391 -21.92 20.01 10.01
C SER A 391 -20.95 20.39 11.14
N TYR A 392 -20.48 21.63 11.15
CA TYR A 392 -19.58 22.16 12.16
C TYR A 392 -19.89 23.63 12.46
N ASN A 393 -19.38 24.14 13.57
CA ASN A 393 -19.50 25.52 14.02
C ASN A 393 -18.13 26.19 14.19
N VAL A 394 -18.11 27.46 14.59
CA VAL A 394 -16.88 28.24 14.76
C VAL A 394 -15.91 27.65 15.79
N ASN A 395 -16.40 27.01 16.86
CA ASN A 395 -15.58 26.46 17.94
C ASN A 395 -14.98 25.08 17.63
N ASP A 396 -15.48 24.39 16.60
CA ASP A 396 -15.03 23.05 16.25
C ASP A 396 -13.62 23.07 15.65
N THR A 397 -12.68 22.40 16.33
CA THR A 397 -11.28 22.30 15.91
C THR A 397 -11.04 21.23 14.83
N TYR A 398 -12.02 20.36 14.59
CA TYR A 398 -11.95 19.33 13.57
C TYR A 398 -13.25 19.27 12.75
N ILE A 399 -13.12 19.10 11.43
CA ILE A 399 -14.24 18.81 10.53
C ILE A 399 -14.01 17.41 9.95
N ASN A 400 -14.94 16.49 10.16
CA ASN A 400 -14.87 15.21 9.45
C ASN A 400 -15.31 15.40 8.00
N TYR A 401 -14.68 14.65 7.10
CA TYR A 401 -15.08 14.59 5.70
C TYR A 401 -15.14 13.15 5.21
N SER A 402 -15.87 12.96 4.12
CA SER A 402 -15.86 11.73 3.33
C SER A 402 -15.85 12.04 1.83
N TYR A 403 -15.27 11.17 1.03
CA TYR A 403 -15.30 11.27 -0.43
C TYR A 403 -15.10 9.89 -1.07
N ASN A 404 -15.46 9.75 -2.35
CA ASN A 404 -15.22 8.55 -3.12
C ASN A 404 -13.93 8.69 -3.95
N LEU A 405 -13.00 7.75 -3.76
CA LEU A 405 -11.76 7.64 -4.53
C LEU A 405 -11.92 6.56 -5.61
N SER A 406 -11.50 6.88 -6.83
CA SER A 406 -11.33 5.93 -7.93
C SER A 406 -9.94 6.09 -8.55
N LEU A 407 -9.46 5.07 -9.26
CA LEU A 407 -8.13 5.01 -9.87
C LEU A 407 -8.29 4.57 -11.33
N SER A 408 -7.67 5.30 -12.24
CA SER A 408 -7.70 5.01 -13.67
C SER A 408 -7.28 3.57 -13.94
N SER A 409 -8.00 2.90 -14.84
CA SER A 409 -7.76 1.49 -15.20
C SER A 409 -8.06 0.46 -14.09
N TYR A 410 -8.61 0.85 -12.94
CA TYR A 410 -9.09 -0.08 -11.92
C TYR A 410 -10.61 0.01 -11.79
N ASN A 411 -11.23 -1.13 -11.42
CA ASN A 411 -12.66 -1.17 -11.17
C ASN A 411 -12.99 -0.63 -9.78
N GLY A 412 -14.23 -0.16 -9.63
CA GLY A 412 -14.81 0.23 -8.35
C GLY A 412 -14.43 1.63 -7.88
N SER A 413 -14.94 1.96 -6.70
CA SER A 413 -14.57 3.16 -5.95
C SER A 413 -14.59 2.82 -4.46
N LYS A 414 -13.77 3.52 -3.67
CA LYS A 414 -13.72 3.35 -2.23
C LYS A 414 -14.03 4.65 -1.53
N THR A 415 -14.93 4.61 -0.57
CA THR A 415 -15.17 5.77 0.31
C THR A 415 -14.01 5.91 1.28
N ILE A 416 -13.42 7.10 1.28
CA ILE A 416 -12.36 7.53 2.19
C ILE A 416 -12.96 8.50 3.20
N THR A 417 -12.59 8.36 4.47
CA THR A 417 -12.98 9.25 5.55
C THR A 417 -11.75 9.85 6.21
N GLY A 418 -11.85 11.08 6.71
CA GLY A 418 -10.75 11.74 7.39
C GLY A 418 -11.20 12.98 8.14
N LYS A 419 -10.22 13.74 8.65
CA LYS A 419 -10.47 14.97 9.40
C LYS A 419 -9.66 16.15 8.84
N ILE A 420 -10.22 17.33 8.88
CA ILE A 420 -9.54 18.60 8.65
C ILE A 420 -9.29 19.23 10.01
N HIS A 421 -8.05 19.60 10.30
CA HIS A 421 -7.70 20.30 11.53
C HIS A 421 -7.75 21.81 11.32
N ARG A 422 -8.52 22.49 12.17
CA ARG A 422 -8.70 23.93 12.21
C ARG A 422 -8.00 24.48 13.44
N PRO A 423 -6.73 24.93 13.34
CA PRO A 423 -6.06 25.57 14.45
C PRO A 423 -6.88 26.75 14.98
N ASN A 424 -6.80 26.99 16.29
CA ASN A 424 -7.38 28.17 16.90
C ASN A 424 -6.79 29.42 16.23
N ILE A 425 -7.65 30.33 15.76
CA ILE A 425 -7.25 31.56 15.07
C ILE A 425 -6.22 32.38 15.88
N TYR A 426 -6.28 32.32 17.21
CA TYR A 426 -5.30 32.92 18.13
C TYR A 426 -3.85 32.55 17.77
N SER A 427 -3.60 31.26 17.49
CA SER A 427 -2.24 30.77 17.22
C SER A 427 -1.68 31.27 15.89
N SER A 428 -2.55 31.71 14.97
CA SER A 428 -2.15 32.18 13.64
C SER A 428 -1.71 33.65 13.63
N PHE A 429 -2.05 34.42 14.66
CA PHE A 429 -1.64 35.81 14.80
C PHE A 429 -0.31 35.92 15.54
N THR A 430 0.66 36.59 14.92
CA THR A 430 1.98 36.94 15.49
C THR A 430 1.89 38.09 16.49
N THR A 431 1.08 39.11 16.18
CA THR A 431 0.88 40.28 17.04
C THR A 431 -0.56 40.29 17.53
N ARG A 432 -0.71 40.05 18.84
CA ARG A 432 -2.00 39.98 19.55
C ARG A 432 -2.25 41.19 20.46
N ASP A 433 -1.22 42.01 20.62
CA ASP A 433 -1.29 43.30 21.29
C ASP A 433 -0.77 44.37 20.34
N LEU A 434 -1.61 45.34 20.00
CA LEU A 434 -1.25 46.46 19.13
C LEU A 434 -0.51 47.57 19.89
N GLY A 435 -0.40 47.43 21.22
CA GLY A 435 0.04 48.47 22.14
C GLY A 435 -0.85 49.70 22.02
N THR A 436 -0.24 50.87 22.14
CA THR A 436 -0.98 52.13 21.99
C THR A 436 -1.18 52.48 20.52
N VAL A 437 -2.44 52.74 20.14
CA VAL A 437 -2.83 53.16 18.79
C VAL A 437 -3.38 54.58 18.86
N ASP A 438 -2.95 55.42 17.93
CA ASP A 438 -3.59 56.71 17.68
C ASP A 438 -4.85 56.45 16.86
N TRP A 439 -6.00 56.53 17.53
CA TRP A 439 -7.27 56.16 16.92
C TRP A 439 -8.00 57.40 16.41
N SER A 440 -7.81 57.68 15.12
CA SER A 440 -8.64 58.63 14.38
C SER A 440 -9.57 57.95 13.37
N ASN A 441 -9.34 56.67 13.06
CA ASN A 441 -10.06 55.91 12.03
C ASN A 441 -10.00 54.39 12.29
N ALA A 442 -11.16 53.71 12.27
CA ALA A 442 -11.25 52.25 12.39
C ALA A 442 -10.40 51.49 11.34
N ASN A 443 -10.29 52.02 10.12
CA ASN A 443 -9.49 51.39 9.06
C ASN A 443 -7.98 51.41 9.37
N GLN A 444 -7.49 52.38 10.14
CA GLN A 444 -6.08 52.39 10.56
C GLN A 444 -5.77 51.24 11.52
N VAL A 445 -6.70 50.93 12.43
CA VAL A 445 -6.56 49.77 13.35
C VAL A 445 -6.63 48.47 12.55
N ILE A 446 -7.59 48.34 11.65
CA ILE A 446 -7.73 47.15 10.79
C ILE A 446 -6.47 46.96 9.93
N ASN A 447 -5.95 48.02 9.32
CA ASN A 447 -4.72 47.97 8.54
C ASN A 447 -3.52 47.60 9.41
N LYS A 448 -3.37 48.20 10.61
CA LYS A 448 -2.31 47.84 11.55
C LYS A 448 -2.39 46.37 11.97
N ILE A 449 -3.58 45.83 12.22
CA ILE A 449 -3.78 44.39 12.49
C ILE A 449 -3.31 43.56 11.31
N ARG A 450 -3.67 43.92 10.07
CA ARG A 450 -3.26 43.22 8.85
C ARG A 450 -1.75 43.28 8.61
N ASP A 451 -1.17 44.47 8.74
CA ASP A 451 0.26 44.73 8.51
C ASP A 451 1.14 44.01 9.53
N SER A 452 0.71 43.92 10.79
CA SER A 452 1.42 43.20 11.85
C SER A 452 1.22 41.67 11.78
N ASN A 453 0.30 41.17 10.97
CA ASN A 453 -0.06 39.76 10.87
C ASN A 453 -0.14 39.28 9.41
N LYS A 454 0.90 39.57 8.60
CA LYS A 454 0.93 39.34 7.15
C LYS A 454 0.66 37.89 6.70
N ASN A 455 0.92 36.90 7.56
CA ASN A 455 0.77 35.49 7.24
C ASN A 455 -0.64 34.94 7.54
N VAL A 456 -1.55 35.78 8.04
CA VAL A 456 -2.93 35.41 8.32
C VAL A 456 -3.77 35.52 7.05
N ASN A 457 -4.56 34.48 6.76
CA ASN A 457 -5.53 34.54 5.68
C ASN A 457 -6.80 35.28 6.14
N PHE A 458 -6.82 36.60 5.97
CA PHE A 458 -7.96 37.43 6.37
C PHE A 458 -9.27 37.11 5.62
N ASN A 459 -9.24 36.34 4.53
CA ASN A 459 -10.45 35.88 3.86
C ASN A 459 -11.19 34.78 4.65
N GLU A 460 -10.53 34.16 5.64
CA GLU A 460 -11.10 33.11 6.50
C GLU A 460 -11.63 33.65 7.84
N ILE A 461 -11.60 34.97 8.01
CA ILE A 461 -12.00 35.69 9.22
C ILE A 461 -13.27 36.49 8.92
N LYS A 462 -14.18 36.63 9.91
CA LYS A 462 -15.30 37.56 9.81
C LYS A 462 -14.79 39.00 9.63
N PRO A 463 -15.58 39.91 9.04
CA PRO A 463 -15.20 41.32 8.95
C PRO A 463 -14.79 41.88 10.32
N ILE A 464 -13.60 42.49 10.38
CA ILE A 464 -13.06 43.05 11.61
C ILE A 464 -13.83 44.34 11.92
N ASN A 465 -14.60 44.33 13.01
CA ASN A 465 -15.35 45.49 13.48
C ASN A 465 -14.63 46.11 14.69
N VAL A 466 -14.36 47.42 14.62
CA VAL A 466 -13.70 48.17 15.69
C VAL A 466 -14.72 49.09 16.36
N ASN A 467 -15.31 48.61 17.46
CA ASN A 467 -16.47 49.25 18.12
C ASN A 467 -16.14 49.96 19.45
N SER A 468 -14.92 49.87 19.98
CA SER A 468 -14.56 50.42 21.30
C SER A 468 -13.06 50.77 21.41
N TYR A 469 -12.74 51.77 22.24
CA TYR A 469 -11.43 52.42 22.39
C TYR A 469 -10.44 51.70 23.33
N ASN A 470 -10.93 50.80 24.19
CA ASN A 470 -10.15 50.19 25.29
C ASN A 470 -10.48 48.71 25.57
N LYS A 471 -11.39 48.11 24.80
CA LYS A 471 -11.81 46.71 25.00
C LYS A 471 -11.13 45.72 24.04
N GLY A 472 -10.19 46.19 23.21
CA GLY A 472 -9.57 45.38 22.16
C GLY A 472 -10.48 45.16 20.95
N VAL A 473 -9.95 44.47 19.94
CA VAL A 473 -10.66 44.13 18.70
C VAL A 473 -10.86 42.62 18.64
N VAL A 474 -12.12 42.19 18.57
CA VAL A 474 -12.46 40.77 18.46
C VAL A 474 -12.17 40.29 17.05
N ILE A 475 -11.40 39.21 16.96
CA ILE A 475 -11.07 38.49 15.73
C ILE A 475 -11.72 37.12 15.80
N GLU A 476 -12.58 36.81 14.84
CA GLU A 476 -13.37 35.59 14.80
C GLU A 476 -13.23 34.90 13.45
N ALA A 477 -13.00 33.58 13.46
CA ALA A 477 -13.01 32.79 12.23
C ALA A 477 -14.43 32.79 11.59
N LYS A 478 -14.52 32.67 10.27
CA LYS A 478 -15.83 32.47 9.62
C LYS A 478 -16.46 31.16 10.09
N GLU A 479 -17.79 31.14 10.17
CA GLU A 479 -18.55 29.93 10.54
C GLU A 479 -18.27 28.78 9.57
N ASP A 480 -18.08 29.09 8.28
CA ASP A 480 -17.76 28.15 7.22
C ASP A 480 -16.25 28.04 6.92
N SER A 481 -15.37 28.56 7.80
CA SER A 481 -13.92 28.45 7.61
C SER A 481 -13.44 27.01 7.76
N PHE A 482 -12.63 26.55 6.81
CA PHE A 482 -11.93 25.27 6.86
C PHE A 482 -10.50 25.39 7.39
N ILE A 483 -10.05 26.62 7.66
CA ILE A 483 -8.67 26.92 8.04
C ILE A 483 -8.56 27.28 9.52
N TYR A 484 -9.47 28.09 10.05
CA TYR A 484 -9.39 28.57 11.44
C TYR A 484 -10.63 28.18 12.25
N SER A 485 -10.44 28.01 13.56
CA SER A 485 -11.51 27.86 14.56
C SER A 485 -11.41 28.94 15.64
N ASN A 486 -12.48 29.09 16.42
CA ASN A 486 -12.62 29.98 17.57
C ASN A 486 -12.51 31.48 17.25
N MET A 487 -12.46 32.27 18.31
CA MET A 487 -12.27 33.71 18.31
C MET A 487 -11.32 34.12 19.43
N PHE A 488 -10.71 35.29 19.30
CA PHE A 488 -9.92 35.91 20.35
C PHE A 488 -9.95 37.43 20.23
N THR A 489 -9.54 38.12 21.28
CA THR A 489 -9.44 39.58 21.28
C THR A 489 -7.98 40.00 21.12
N ILE A 490 -7.71 40.83 20.10
CA ILE A 490 -6.46 41.59 20.01
C ILE A 490 -6.56 42.77 20.97
N THR A 491 -5.64 42.88 21.92
CA THR A 491 -5.62 44.01 22.87
C THR A 491 -5.08 45.26 22.18
N MET A 492 -5.61 46.41 22.58
CA MET A 492 -5.09 47.71 22.17
C MET A 492 -5.41 48.76 23.23
N ASP A 493 -4.49 49.70 23.40
CA ASP A 493 -4.70 50.93 24.16
C ASP A 493 -4.86 52.12 23.21
N SER A 494 -5.53 53.17 23.64
CA SER A 494 -5.67 54.41 22.87
C SER A 494 -4.97 55.58 23.56
N LYS A 495 -4.30 56.44 22.77
CA LYS A 495 -3.79 57.74 23.27
C LYS A 495 -4.95 58.74 23.39
N ILE A 496 -5.87 58.50 24.34
CA ILE A 496 -6.93 59.47 24.66
C ILE A 496 -6.33 60.78 25.22
N TYR A 497 -5.10 60.71 25.78
CA TYR A 497 -4.38 61.83 26.37
C TYR A 497 -3.00 62.00 25.72
N SER A 498 -2.97 62.49 24.47
CA SER A 498 -1.73 63.06 23.94
C SER A 498 -1.55 64.49 24.46
N ALA A 499 -0.30 64.93 24.61
CA ALA A 499 0.05 66.31 24.99
C ALA A 499 -0.53 67.36 24.02
N ASP A 500 -0.95 66.95 22.82
CA ASP A 500 -1.54 67.82 21.79
C ASP A 500 -3.00 68.19 22.08
N TYR A 501 -3.68 67.41 22.94
CA TYR A 501 -5.03 67.72 23.39
C TYR A 501 -4.94 68.62 24.62
N ASN A 502 -4.64 69.90 24.37
CA ASN A 502 -4.53 70.95 25.39
C ASN A 502 -5.81 71.05 26.22
N ILE A 503 -5.85 70.35 27.36
CA ILE A 503 -6.80 70.65 28.42
C ILE A 503 -6.57 72.11 28.80
N LYS A 504 -7.58 72.96 28.65
CA LYS A 504 -7.47 74.37 29.04
C LYS A 504 -8.25 74.57 30.32
N ALA A 505 -7.63 75.29 31.24
CA ALA A 505 -8.11 75.60 32.57
C ALA A 505 -8.05 77.13 32.71
N SER A 506 -9.19 77.79 32.88
CA SER A 506 -9.24 79.25 33.06
C SER A 506 -10.20 79.65 34.16
N VAL A 507 -9.86 80.74 34.85
CA VAL A 507 -10.67 81.34 35.92
C VAL A 507 -11.34 82.57 35.34
N SER A 508 -12.67 82.60 35.30
CA SER A 508 -13.41 83.70 34.65
C SER A 508 -13.96 84.74 35.61
N GLU A 509 -14.09 84.43 36.90
CA GLU A 509 -14.66 85.32 37.92
C GLU A 509 -14.06 84.99 39.29
N ASN A 510 -13.47 85.99 39.95
CA ASN A 510 -12.95 85.92 41.32
C ASN A 510 -13.27 87.25 42.02
N PRO A 511 -14.06 87.25 43.12
CA PRO A 511 -14.48 88.48 43.78
C PRO A 511 -13.33 89.28 44.44
N ASP A 512 -12.19 88.66 44.78
CA ASP A 512 -11.02 89.36 45.36
C ASP A 512 -9.69 88.82 44.80
N SER A 513 -8.73 89.70 44.53
CA SER A 513 -7.53 89.46 43.70
C SER A 513 -6.43 88.54 44.28
N GLU A 514 -6.79 87.47 45.01
CA GLU A 514 -5.82 86.50 45.53
C GLU A 514 -5.55 85.31 44.59
N ARG A 515 -4.38 84.67 44.79
CA ARG A 515 -3.80 83.61 43.95
C ARG A 515 -4.77 82.44 43.73
N VAL A 516 -5.23 82.30 42.48
CA VAL A 516 -5.85 81.07 41.98
C VAL A 516 -4.80 80.26 41.23
N SER A 517 -4.58 79.01 41.61
CA SER A 517 -3.78 78.07 40.80
C SER A 517 -4.70 77.04 40.16
N GLY A 518 -5.00 77.25 38.88
CA GLY A 518 -5.58 76.25 38.00
C GLY A 518 -4.48 75.62 37.15
N GLY A 519 -4.65 74.35 36.76
CA GLY A 519 -3.66 73.66 35.94
C GLY A 519 -4.17 72.35 35.38
N VAL A 520 -3.28 71.68 34.66
CA VAL A 520 -3.53 70.37 34.06
C VAL A 520 -2.48 69.40 34.56
N TYR A 521 -2.91 68.22 35.00
CA TYR A 521 -2.00 67.14 35.33
C TYR A 521 -2.55 65.83 34.76
N ASN A 522 -1.79 65.21 33.85
CA ASN A 522 -2.18 64.02 33.10
C ASN A 522 -3.56 64.16 32.45
N ASN A 523 -4.52 63.33 32.85
CA ASN A 523 -5.87 63.24 32.30
C ASN A 523 -6.89 64.13 33.04
N SER A 524 -6.41 65.10 33.81
CA SER A 524 -7.29 65.87 34.70
C SER A 524 -6.97 67.36 34.69
N SER A 525 -8.03 68.15 34.61
CA SER A 525 -8.01 69.57 34.93
C SER A 525 -8.20 69.75 36.42
N PHE A 526 -7.45 70.67 37.00
CA PHE A 526 -7.60 71.01 38.40
C PHE A 526 -7.68 72.49 38.68
N LEU A 527 -8.29 72.79 39.82
CA LEU A 527 -8.46 74.13 40.34
C LEU A 527 -8.24 74.09 41.86
N ALA A 528 -7.28 74.86 42.35
CA ALA A 528 -7.17 75.16 43.76
C ALA A 528 -7.85 76.51 44.04
N LEU A 529 -8.95 76.49 44.78
CA LEU A 529 -9.64 77.69 45.25
C LEU A 529 -9.29 77.96 46.71
N ARG A 530 -8.87 79.18 47.01
CA ARG A 530 -8.90 79.72 48.37
C ARG A 530 -10.22 80.46 48.52
N PHE A 531 -11.01 80.10 49.53
CA PHE A 531 -12.17 80.92 49.89
C PHE A 531 -11.66 82.22 50.49
N ALA A 532 -11.93 83.35 49.86
CA ALA A 532 -11.50 84.65 50.34
C ALA A 532 -12.25 85.08 51.62
N GLU A 533 -11.64 85.96 52.40
CA GLU A 533 -12.32 86.72 53.44
C GLU A 533 -13.26 87.72 52.74
N ASN A 534 -14.58 87.68 52.99
CA ASN A 534 -15.51 88.54 52.25
C ASN A 534 -15.45 89.99 52.78
N GLU A 535 -14.89 90.90 51.98
CA GLU A 535 -14.83 92.34 52.31
C GLU A 535 -15.96 93.19 51.67
N GLY A 536 -16.80 92.59 50.82
CA GLY A 536 -17.79 93.31 49.99
C GLY A 536 -19.27 93.17 50.39
N TRP A 537 -20.13 94.04 49.83
CA TRP A 537 -21.59 94.11 50.11
C TRP A 537 -22.45 93.15 49.26
N THR A 538 -21.85 92.38 48.33
CA THR A 538 -22.59 91.47 47.42
C THR A 538 -22.83 90.09 48.03
N ASN A 539 -24.03 89.55 47.82
CA ASN A 539 -24.58 88.39 48.55
C ASN A 539 -24.11 86.99 48.07
N ASN A 540 -23.20 86.87 47.11
CA ASN A 540 -22.68 85.58 46.63
C ASN A 540 -21.23 85.75 46.12
N GLY A 541 -20.29 84.96 46.62
CA GLY A 541 -18.99 84.79 45.94
C GLY A 541 -19.14 83.73 44.86
N VAL A 542 -18.99 84.09 43.59
CA VAL A 542 -19.06 83.16 42.44
C VAL A 542 -17.65 82.89 41.95
N PHE A 543 -17.20 81.65 42.05
CA PHE A 543 -15.92 81.18 41.50
C PHE A 543 -16.20 80.34 40.27
N ARG A 544 -15.79 80.80 39.08
CA ARG A 544 -16.02 80.08 37.83
C ARG A 544 -14.72 79.54 37.24
N PHE A 545 -14.70 78.24 36.98
CA PHE A 545 -13.59 77.53 36.35
C PHE A 545 -14.05 76.73 35.14
N GLU A 546 -13.47 77.01 33.98
CA GLU A 546 -13.80 76.35 32.72
C GLU A 546 -12.74 75.32 32.34
N THR A 547 -13.15 74.10 32.00
CA THR A 547 -12.26 73.03 31.51
C THR A 547 -12.66 72.57 30.13
N LYS A 548 -11.80 72.78 29.12
CA LYS A 548 -12.06 72.31 27.74
C LYS A 548 -11.25 71.05 27.44
N ASN A 549 -11.92 69.92 27.23
CA ASN A 549 -11.32 68.62 26.90
C ASN A 549 -11.77 68.16 25.50
N PRO A 550 -10.97 68.37 24.45
CA PRO A 550 -11.29 67.93 23.09
C PRO A 550 -10.85 66.48 22.83
N TYR A 551 -11.76 65.65 22.34
CA TYR A 551 -11.50 64.27 21.94
C TYR A 551 -11.83 64.07 20.45
N PRO A 552 -10.96 63.42 19.66
CA PRO A 552 -11.25 63.17 18.26
C PRO A 552 -12.53 62.35 18.08
N LEU A 553 -13.41 62.81 17.18
CA LEU A 553 -14.52 62.00 16.68
C LEU A 553 -13.97 61.05 15.63
N ALA A 554 -14.02 59.75 15.87
CA ALA A 554 -13.72 58.76 14.84
C ALA A 554 -14.83 58.57 13.79
N ILE A 555 -15.83 59.43 13.82
CA ILE A 555 -16.87 59.50 12.80
C ILE A 555 -16.67 60.85 12.11
N ASN A 556 -16.26 60.80 10.83
CA ASN A 556 -16.15 62.00 10.02
C ASN A 556 -17.49 62.73 10.03
N SER A 557 -17.51 64.00 10.42
CA SER A 557 -18.78 64.74 10.51
C SER A 557 -19.49 64.86 9.16
N SER A 558 -18.77 64.73 8.05
CA SER A 558 -19.35 64.75 6.72
C SER A 558 -20.08 63.46 6.32
N THR A 559 -20.03 62.38 7.13
CA THR A 559 -20.69 61.08 6.83
C THR A 559 -21.85 60.74 7.78
N PHE A 560 -22.39 61.70 8.53
CA PHE A 560 -23.49 61.53 9.49
C PHE A 560 -24.87 61.23 8.84
N SER A 561 -25.03 60.12 8.12
CA SER A 561 -26.33 59.70 7.59
C SER A 561 -27.24 58.99 8.61
N ASN A 562 -26.78 58.69 9.82
CA ASN A 562 -27.55 57.90 10.81
C ASN A 562 -27.37 58.35 12.27
N ILE A 563 -27.24 59.66 12.51
CA ILE A 563 -26.94 60.23 13.84
C ILE A 563 -28.07 60.06 14.87
N ASN A 564 -29.31 59.87 14.41
CA ASN A 564 -30.49 59.75 15.27
C ASN A 564 -30.53 58.44 16.06
N ASN A 565 -29.82 57.41 15.61
CA ASN A 565 -29.78 56.09 16.24
C ASN A 565 -28.48 55.84 17.03
N LYS A 566 -27.62 56.85 17.16
CA LYS A 566 -26.34 56.74 17.85
C LYS A 566 -26.29 57.50 19.16
N TYR A 567 -25.58 56.96 20.13
CA TYR A 567 -25.45 57.51 21.47
C TYR A 567 -23.98 57.74 21.82
N LEU A 568 -23.68 58.92 22.33
CA LEU A 568 -22.46 59.20 23.07
C LEU A 568 -22.61 58.64 24.48
N LYS A 569 -21.82 57.63 24.83
CA LYS A 569 -21.66 57.15 26.20
C LYS A 569 -20.33 57.60 26.75
N TYR A 570 -20.28 58.05 28.00
CA TYR A 570 -19.01 58.44 28.64
C TYR A 570 -19.05 58.22 30.14
N SER A 571 -17.88 58.06 30.76
CA SER A 571 -17.71 58.04 32.21
C SER A 571 -16.83 59.20 32.67
N PHE A 572 -17.14 59.76 33.84
CA PHE A 572 -16.35 60.82 34.44
C PHE A 572 -16.17 60.70 35.95
N ASP A 573 -15.10 61.35 36.42
CA ASP A 573 -14.79 61.59 37.82
C ASP A 573 -14.78 63.09 38.12
N PHE A 574 -15.31 63.44 39.29
CA PHE A 574 -15.13 64.75 39.92
C PHE A 574 -14.67 64.50 41.35
N ASN A 575 -13.44 64.90 41.71
CA ASN A 575 -12.89 64.69 43.05
C ASN A 575 -12.51 66.01 43.72
N THR A 576 -12.56 66.05 45.04
CA THR A 576 -12.20 67.23 45.84
C THR A 576 -11.23 66.87 46.97
N TYR A 577 -10.22 67.71 47.20
CA TYR A 577 -9.16 67.47 48.19
C TYR A 577 -8.81 68.76 48.96
N ARG A 578 -8.39 68.62 50.23
CA ARG A 578 -7.86 69.75 51.02
C ARG A 578 -6.38 69.96 50.70
N MET A 579 -5.94 71.22 50.56
CA MET A 579 -4.51 71.53 50.46
C MET A 579 -3.86 71.61 51.85
N ARG A 580 -2.66 71.02 51.99
CA ARG A 580 -1.98 70.82 53.30
C ARG A 580 -1.38 72.09 53.94
N ASN A 581 -1.20 73.19 53.22
CA ASN A 581 -0.41 74.36 53.66
C ASN A 581 -1.21 75.68 53.66
N SER A 582 -2.36 75.77 54.34
CA SER A 582 -2.88 77.09 54.75
C SER A 582 -2.21 77.50 56.06
N GLU A 583 -1.56 78.67 56.09
CA GLU A 583 -0.77 79.14 57.26
C GLU A 583 -1.62 79.56 58.48
N LYS A 584 -2.95 79.43 58.43
CA LYS A 584 -3.86 79.74 59.56
C LYS A 584 -4.54 78.47 60.06
N THR A 585 -4.83 78.38 61.36
CA THR A 585 -5.58 77.27 61.97
C THR A 585 -6.97 77.15 61.35
N ASP A 586 -7.12 76.20 60.42
CA ASP A 586 -8.37 75.93 59.69
C ASP A 586 -9.48 75.44 60.65
N TYR A 587 -10.49 76.27 60.87
CA TYR A 587 -11.78 75.83 61.37
C TYR A 587 -12.65 75.44 60.17
N GLY A 588 -13.03 74.16 60.04
CA GLY A 588 -14.30 73.81 59.37
C GLY A 588 -14.33 72.67 58.34
N MET A 589 -13.25 72.29 57.66
CA MET A 589 -13.31 71.23 56.63
C MET A 589 -12.20 70.17 56.76
N SER A 590 -12.57 68.95 57.14
CA SER A 590 -11.68 67.78 57.06
C SER A 590 -11.66 67.20 55.64
N GLU A 591 -10.58 66.50 55.29
CA GLU A 591 -10.49 65.79 54.00
C GLU A 591 -11.62 64.76 53.83
N SER A 592 -12.03 64.09 54.91
CA SER A 592 -13.18 63.16 54.89
C SER A 592 -14.50 63.83 54.54
N TRP A 593 -14.67 65.11 54.88
CA TRP A 593 -15.88 65.88 54.57
C TRP A 593 -15.91 66.31 53.10
N LEU A 594 -14.73 66.65 52.53
CA LEU A 594 -14.56 66.96 51.11
C LEU A 594 -14.78 65.73 50.22
N LYS A 595 -14.43 64.52 50.66
CA LYS A 595 -14.71 63.30 49.86
C LYS A 595 -16.21 63.04 49.63
N ASN A 596 -17.12 63.62 50.41
CA ASN A 596 -18.56 63.51 50.15
C ASN A 596 -19.00 64.17 48.82
N TYR A 597 -18.16 65.00 48.24
CA TYR A 597 -18.40 65.62 46.95
C TYR A 597 -17.99 64.74 45.79
N ASP A 598 -17.12 63.76 46.03
CA ASP A 598 -16.54 62.98 44.97
C ASP A 598 -17.65 62.25 44.20
N VAL A 599 -17.52 62.31 42.88
CA VAL A 599 -18.28 61.52 41.93
C VAL A 599 -17.25 60.67 41.23
N ILE A 600 -17.35 59.35 41.37
CA ILE A 600 -16.39 58.41 40.82
C ILE A 600 -17.13 57.51 39.84
N ASP A 601 -16.62 57.43 38.61
CA ASP A 601 -17.10 56.58 37.53
C ASP A 601 -18.58 56.78 37.17
N GLN A 602 -19.03 58.04 37.16
CA GLN A 602 -20.40 58.36 36.78
C GLN A 602 -20.57 58.21 35.28
N ASN A 603 -21.50 57.33 34.88
CA ASN A 603 -21.78 57.00 33.50
C ASN A 603 -22.97 57.82 32.97
N GLU A 604 -22.81 58.39 31.78
CA GLU A 604 -23.83 59.17 31.09
C GLU A 604 -24.03 58.65 29.66
N ILE A 605 -25.26 58.75 29.17
CA ILE A 605 -25.65 58.33 27.82
C ILE A 605 -26.47 59.46 27.18
N VAL A 606 -25.96 60.00 26.07
CA VAL A 606 -26.54 61.15 25.40
C VAL A 606 -26.72 60.84 23.92
N PRO A 607 -27.91 61.03 23.31
CA PRO A 607 -28.09 60.92 21.87
C PRO A 607 -27.12 61.85 21.13
N LEU A 608 -26.39 61.33 20.14
CA LEU A 608 -25.37 62.11 19.42
C LEU A 608 -25.99 63.31 18.67
N SER A 609 -27.28 63.20 18.29
CA SER A 609 -28.07 64.29 17.72
C SER A 609 -28.22 65.50 18.66
N LYS A 610 -28.22 65.31 19.99
CA LYS A 610 -28.24 66.41 20.97
C LYS A 610 -26.87 67.05 21.14
N VAL A 611 -25.80 66.28 20.97
CA VAL A 611 -24.41 66.78 21.10
C VAL A 611 -24.05 67.75 19.96
N LEU A 612 -24.57 67.54 18.74
CA LEU A 612 -24.40 68.46 17.61
C LEU A 612 -24.85 69.89 17.93
N ASN A 613 -25.95 70.03 18.67
CA ASN A 613 -26.54 71.33 19.01
C ASN A 613 -25.96 71.92 20.31
N GLY A 614 -24.97 71.26 20.92
CA GLY A 614 -24.41 71.63 22.21
C GLY A 614 -25.26 71.12 23.36
N TYR A 615 -25.03 69.88 23.77
CA TYR A 615 -25.70 69.29 24.93
C TYR A 615 -25.20 69.93 26.22
N THR A 616 -26.11 70.35 27.10
CA THR A 616 -25.76 70.96 28.39
C THR A 616 -26.41 70.19 29.52
N GLY A 617 -25.71 70.07 30.64
CA GLY A 617 -26.27 69.58 31.90
C GLY A 617 -25.67 70.31 33.10
N GLN A 618 -26.23 70.08 34.28
CA GLN A 618 -25.78 70.69 35.52
C GLN A 618 -25.89 69.67 36.66
N PHE A 619 -24.86 69.59 37.49
CA PHE A 619 -24.91 68.91 38.77
C PHE A 619 -24.93 69.94 39.89
N LYS A 620 -25.84 69.79 40.85
CA LYS A 620 -25.90 70.61 42.05
C LYS A 620 -25.56 69.76 43.25
N LYS A 621 -24.59 70.17 44.06
CA LYS A 621 -24.38 69.63 45.41
C LYS A 621 -24.50 70.76 46.43
N VAL A 622 -25.39 70.56 47.40
CA VAL A 622 -25.55 71.45 48.56
C VAL A 622 -24.92 70.75 49.74
N PHE A 623 -24.30 71.54 50.59
CA PHE A 623 -23.71 71.08 51.81
C PHE A 623 -24.28 71.86 52.95
N TYR A 624 -24.83 71.12 53.89
CA TYR A 624 -25.48 71.71 55.03
C TYR A 624 -24.51 71.70 56.19
N GLY A 625 -24.60 72.69 57.06
CA GLY A 625 -23.99 72.49 58.36
C GLY A 625 -22.49 72.84 58.46
N VAL A 626 -21.92 73.55 57.48
CA VAL A 626 -20.50 73.90 57.46
C VAL A 626 -20.18 74.90 58.56
N LYS A 627 -19.30 74.54 59.50
CA LYS A 627 -18.86 75.50 60.53
C LYS A 627 -17.93 76.54 59.93
N VAL A 628 -18.33 77.80 60.06
CA VAL A 628 -17.62 78.99 59.59
C VAL A 628 -17.24 79.83 60.81
N LYS A 629 -16.07 80.47 60.78
CA LYS A 629 -15.69 81.40 61.84
C LYS A 629 -16.39 82.74 61.61
N GLU A 630 -17.06 83.26 62.64
CA GLU A 630 -17.72 84.56 62.56
C GLU A 630 -16.69 85.69 62.70
N ARG A 631 -16.82 86.77 61.91
CA ARG A 631 -16.00 87.97 62.10
C ARG A 631 -16.48 88.74 63.35
N GLY A 632 -15.52 89.08 64.21
CA GLY A 632 -15.78 89.91 65.39
C GLY A 632 -16.28 91.30 64.97
N GLY A 633 -17.10 91.92 65.81
CA GLY A 633 -17.91 93.11 65.49
C GLY A 633 -17.26 94.22 64.64
N PHE A 634 -18.15 95.00 64.01
CA PHE A 634 -18.03 95.95 62.90
C PHE A 634 -16.77 96.85 62.73
N TRP A 635 -15.83 96.89 63.67
CA TRP A 635 -14.73 97.89 63.70
C TRP A 635 -13.30 97.33 63.62
N SER A 636 -13.06 96.03 63.86
CA SER A 636 -11.74 95.43 63.63
C SER A 636 -11.83 94.51 62.42
N GLY A 637 -11.19 94.90 61.31
CA GLY A 637 -11.14 94.11 60.07
C GLY A 637 -10.35 92.80 60.16
N TYR A 638 -10.33 92.13 61.33
CA TYR A 638 -9.54 90.94 61.59
C TYR A 638 -10.39 89.78 62.12
N CYS A 639 -10.06 88.60 61.64
CA CYS A 639 -10.71 87.32 61.92
C CYS A 639 -10.39 86.74 63.31
N ASN A 640 -10.65 87.50 64.37
CA ASN A 640 -10.20 87.17 65.73
C ASN A 640 -11.30 86.67 66.69
N SER A 641 -12.58 86.53 66.27
CA SER A 641 -13.62 86.01 67.18
C SER A 641 -13.35 84.54 67.54
N SER A 642 -13.79 84.06 68.71
CA SER A 642 -13.83 82.63 69.03
C SER A 642 -15.10 81.95 68.51
N ASP A 643 -16.02 82.72 67.96
CA ASP A 643 -17.38 82.29 67.65
C ASP A 643 -17.45 81.68 66.24
N SER A 644 -18.26 80.63 66.11
CA SER A 644 -18.47 79.92 64.86
C SER A 644 -19.95 79.76 64.58
N GLY A 645 -20.35 80.11 63.36
CA GLY A 645 -21.68 79.86 62.82
C GLY A 645 -21.69 78.64 61.92
N THR A 646 -22.87 78.23 61.50
CA THR A 646 -23.08 77.11 60.58
C THR A 646 -23.70 77.63 59.28
N ARG A 647 -23.21 77.20 58.12
CA ARG A 647 -23.63 77.68 56.79
C ARG A 647 -23.77 76.58 55.78
N ASP A 648 -24.53 76.89 54.74
CA ASP A 648 -24.71 75.99 53.62
C ASP A 648 -23.92 76.47 52.41
N ILE A 649 -23.17 75.56 51.79
CA ILE A 649 -22.39 75.84 50.58
C ILE A 649 -23.04 75.07 49.44
N THR A 650 -23.33 75.74 48.33
CA THR A 650 -23.89 75.12 47.14
C THR A 650 -22.89 75.20 45.98
N ALA A 651 -22.47 74.05 45.47
CA ALA A 651 -21.69 73.92 44.25
C ALA A 651 -22.60 73.53 43.08
N TYR A 652 -22.50 74.27 41.98
CA TYR A 652 -23.02 73.91 40.67
C TYR A 652 -21.87 73.52 39.77
N ILE A 653 -22.01 72.43 39.02
CA ILE A 653 -21.06 71.98 38.01
C ILE A 653 -21.85 71.87 36.72
N ASP A 654 -21.79 72.92 35.94
CA ASP A 654 -22.34 72.94 34.59
C ASP A 654 -21.40 72.20 33.65
N TYR A 655 -21.95 71.50 32.69
CA TYR A 655 -21.17 70.91 31.62
C TYR A 655 -21.84 71.07 30.28
N LYS A 656 -21.03 71.24 29.25
CA LYS A 656 -21.44 71.42 27.87
C LYS A 656 -20.61 70.51 26.96
N ILE A 657 -21.28 69.68 26.19
CA ILE A 657 -20.67 68.78 25.21
C ILE A 657 -21.00 69.30 23.83
N THR A 658 -19.98 69.62 23.04
CA THR A 658 -20.10 70.19 21.70
C THR A 658 -19.26 69.42 20.70
N ILE A 659 -19.47 69.69 19.41
CA ILE A 659 -18.60 69.21 18.33
C ILE A 659 -17.90 70.42 17.71
N ASP A 660 -16.57 70.42 17.74
CA ASP A 660 -15.71 71.48 17.23
C ASP A 660 -14.57 70.84 16.42
N ASN A 661 -14.43 71.18 15.13
CA ASN A 661 -13.41 70.63 14.22
C ASN A 661 -13.25 69.10 14.28
N ASN A 662 -14.37 68.35 14.17
CA ASN A 662 -14.39 66.89 14.28
C ASN A 662 -13.86 66.36 15.63
N LYS A 663 -14.05 67.12 16.71
CA LYS A 663 -13.74 66.68 18.07
C LYS A 663 -14.96 66.86 18.98
N ILE A 664 -15.30 65.86 19.79
CA ILE A 664 -16.21 66.05 20.92
C ILE A 664 -15.46 66.84 21.97
N VAL A 665 -15.98 68.01 22.29
CA VAL A 665 -15.42 68.87 23.32
C VAL A 665 -16.32 68.80 24.53
N PHE A 666 -15.78 68.29 25.63
CA PHE A 666 -16.43 68.42 26.93
C PHE A 666 -15.93 69.69 27.60
N ASN A 667 -16.86 70.52 28.03
CA ASN A 667 -16.60 71.77 28.69
C ASN A 667 -17.24 71.77 30.07
N PHE A 668 -16.50 71.94 31.15
CA PHE A 668 -17.06 71.97 32.50
C PHE A 668 -16.88 73.32 33.14
N THR A 669 -17.93 73.85 33.75
CA THR A 669 -17.91 75.08 34.54
C THR A 669 -18.35 74.78 35.96
N SER A 670 -17.46 74.89 36.94
CA SER A 670 -17.85 74.82 38.35
C SER A 670 -18.13 76.23 38.89
N SER A 671 -19.24 76.42 39.59
CA SER A 671 -19.68 77.64 40.26
C SER A 671 -20.08 77.35 41.70
N TRP A 672 -19.50 78.04 42.68
CA TRP A 672 -19.79 77.84 44.10
C TRP A 672 -20.54 79.04 44.67
N TYR A 673 -21.44 78.80 45.61
CA TYR A 673 -22.29 79.80 46.25
C TYR A 673 -22.31 79.54 47.75
N ILE A 674 -22.10 80.58 48.56
CA ILE A 674 -22.14 80.54 50.02
C ILE A 674 -23.14 81.60 50.48
N SER A 675 -24.12 81.22 51.30
CA SER A 675 -25.14 82.15 51.79
C SER A 675 -24.59 83.11 52.86
N LYS A 676 -25.07 84.35 52.88
CA LYS A 676 -24.52 85.50 53.65
C LYS A 676 -24.37 85.26 55.16
N GLY A 677 -23.24 85.70 55.72
CA GLY A 677 -23.13 86.14 57.12
C GLY A 677 -21.72 86.11 57.74
N VAL A 678 -20.89 87.14 57.47
CA VAL A 678 -19.75 87.58 58.31
C VAL A 678 -18.69 86.48 58.55
N GLU A 679 -17.87 86.17 57.55
CA GLU A 679 -17.03 84.95 57.56
C GLU A 679 -15.57 85.17 57.19
N CYS A 680 -14.72 84.49 57.96
CA CYS A 680 -13.27 84.49 57.82
C CYS A 680 -12.79 83.11 57.40
N TRP A 681 -12.71 82.86 56.09
CA TRP A 681 -12.23 81.58 55.55
C TRP A 681 -10.80 81.69 55.05
N ASN A 682 -10.01 80.65 55.30
CA ASN A 682 -8.66 80.51 54.73
C ASN A 682 -8.36 79.07 54.23
N THR A 683 -9.40 78.25 54.03
CA THR A 683 -9.25 76.88 53.50
C THR A 683 -9.04 76.92 51.99
N GLN A 684 -8.01 76.23 51.50
CA GLN A 684 -7.79 76.02 50.08
C GLN A 684 -8.23 74.61 49.66
N VAL A 685 -9.17 74.52 48.71
CA VAL A 685 -9.75 73.25 48.21
C VAL A 685 -9.34 73.03 46.76
N TYR A 686 -8.89 71.81 46.45
CA TYR A 686 -8.50 71.35 45.13
C TYR A 686 -9.62 70.55 44.49
N PHE A 687 -10.05 70.92 43.30
CA PHE A 687 -11.03 70.20 42.48
C PHE A 687 -10.32 69.52 41.32
N LYS A 688 -10.74 68.30 40.98
CA LYS A 688 -10.17 67.51 39.89
C LYS A 688 -11.28 66.89 39.06
N TYR A 689 -11.37 67.24 37.77
CA TYR A 689 -12.29 66.61 36.84
C TYR A 689 -11.53 65.71 35.85
N SER A 690 -12.04 64.51 35.57
CA SER A 690 -11.45 63.56 34.61
C SER A 690 -12.52 62.85 33.81
N ILE A 691 -12.37 62.74 32.49
CA ILE A 691 -13.10 61.75 31.69
C ILE A 691 -12.35 60.43 31.80
N ARG A 692 -13.04 59.31 31.97
CA ARG A 692 -12.41 57.97 32.00
C ARG A 692 -12.41 57.30 30.64
N TRP A 693 -13.57 57.31 29.99
CA TRP A 693 -13.75 56.73 28.66
C TRP A 693 -14.89 57.44 27.92
N VAL A 694 -14.86 57.34 26.60
CA VAL A 694 -15.89 57.83 25.69
C VAL A 694 -16.19 56.69 24.69
N SER A 695 -17.45 56.47 24.35
CA SER A 695 -17.93 55.47 23.38
C SER A 695 -19.02 56.09 22.51
N ILE A 696 -19.05 55.72 21.23
CA ILE A 696 -20.18 56.04 20.34
C ILE A 696 -20.75 54.70 19.87
N GLU A 697 -21.99 54.43 20.25
CA GLU A 697 -22.71 53.19 19.91
C GLU A 697 -23.88 53.48 18.99
#